data_AF-T0Q446-F1
#
_entry.id   AF-T0Q446-F1
#
_cell.length_a   1.000
_cell.length_b   1.000
_cell.length_c   1.000
_cell.angle_alpha   90.00
_cell.angle_beta   90.00
_cell.angle_gamma   90.00
#
_symmetry.space_group_name_H-M   'P 1'
#
loop_
_entity.id
_entity.type
_entity.pdbx_description
1 polymer ?
#
loop_
_entity_poly.entity_id
_entity_poly.type
_entity_poly.pdbx_seq_one_letter_code
_entity_poly.pdbx_strand_id
1 'polypeptide(L)'
;MATAESTLELVASEVVAQVLAEVVADVIANDDLALPTSPSEALRIDVPLDDETSAEKVPPDAVALKIDPSVADGFAPNLGSPTGDPQLGGYPPDCGTKHYKYLSFAKCRRDRGLTHPMCYSSTLVDKMNHPVPVTYPVCGTDFGAHSFHKLPTDSMVLSKYGLGIALYFKFLKVMAWLFLVMFILSVPAMAIFVIGGSSNMDAVTLKIQKNPISVLGMTSMGNLGQQTTTCGHAKVGDALTLTCDYGEIGSLVASYSSYDDQGTCACPSRYAPNDQGACQASPVDVSGVATCLASGHGCYAGNYPSVNSPCCAFEKNADGSANFSALQVQTVAGCSGPSAQSIVQGLCLGQTSCTINVTESSDYLWKADSSWNTTCPPGGNSSVFCSAGLLAGGDFSTCPSPSTRGLLVVAQCFTTQIDISNSWAFRIMGWDAITRPLFLKMAVGLDVIACAVFLLMVVWMKRQEANAMARIEHERTTVQNYTVQLLHLPKHTDVLKLGVDLATHLETVLTAKEPVYNPIPVKVADVHFGMTNAVQIDVMRKRGTVAAQLFLENQRIAKFKALQEKLKPHIFEKRLGKLLKASRALDEKLQKHDKWLDEWEAAQKGKGLVAVTAYITFEDEEGYLRCLREYPSLGVLHRLFQPYHKRFMKKRMRIEPAPDPTDIIWENLDYSWAARMLRVVCVNIVALALLLLSFLIIYLAKTKKNELTAKFATPLACPVNVTQWDVIQEQTASSSPAMAMVMCYCKAALLATASLPATMDLEFYNPTTQTSAKYCKTWGSEYLTIQALMVGSVVVVVLVNALLTPVLQYLVRLQKSHTLSAVIVSTVRKIFLAQFFNTTLIVLFLNANLSGISTTSDTGFHFVGLSLLNGKYADFSVDWYNDVGVALLLTMLINAISPQIGVFVTYLLRQVAQWRDRSFTFDFTRTRQETQRDLEALYRGPEFDLATRYSQIINTIFITLLVRLSIRGLDDAIC
;
A
#
# COMPACT_ATOMS: atom_id res chain seq x y z
N MET A 1 -27.80 -4.42 4.24
CA MET A 1 -27.37 -5.22 3.06
C MET A 1 -27.85 -4.60 1.76
N ALA A 2 -29.13 -4.23 1.59
CA ALA A 2 -29.62 -3.57 0.36
C ALA A 2 -29.03 -2.16 0.09
N THR A 3 -28.57 -1.43 1.10
CA THR A 3 -27.87 -0.13 0.96
C THR A 3 -26.36 -0.26 0.70
N ALA A 4 -25.80 -1.44 0.94
CA ALA A 4 -24.40 -1.76 0.60
C ALA A 4 -24.29 -2.19 -0.87
N GLU A 5 -25.34 -2.79 -1.44
CA GLU A 5 -25.43 -3.08 -2.88
C GLU A 5 -25.56 -1.80 -3.72
N SER A 6 -26.37 -0.81 -3.30
CA SER A 6 -26.52 0.43 -4.07
C SER A 6 -25.28 1.33 -4.05
N THR A 7 -24.49 1.28 -2.98
CA THR A 7 -23.21 1.99 -2.88
C THR A 7 -22.09 1.27 -3.62
N LEU A 8 -22.09 -0.07 -3.66
CA LEU A 8 -21.20 -0.84 -4.53
C LEU A 8 -21.52 -0.62 -6.01
N GLU A 9 -22.78 -0.49 -6.39
CA GLU A 9 -23.19 -0.21 -7.77
C GLU A 9 -22.84 1.22 -8.21
N LEU A 10 -22.97 2.21 -7.31
CA LEU A 10 -22.54 3.58 -7.60
C LEU A 10 -21.02 3.69 -7.74
N VAL A 11 -20.26 3.07 -6.82
CA VAL A 11 -18.79 3.05 -6.87
C VAL A 11 -18.29 2.22 -8.05
N ALA A 12 -18.96 1.11 -8.39
CA ALA A 12 -18.63 0.35 -9.60
C ALA A 12 -18.94 1.15 -10.87
N SER A 13 -20.03 1.92 -10.92
CA SER A 13 -20.36 2.79 -12.05
C SER A 13 -19.34 3.94 -12.21
N GLU A 14 -18.91 4.54 -11.11
CA GLU A 14 -17.96 5.67 -11.08
C GLU A 14 -16.52 5.20 -11.38
N VAL A 15 -16.12 4.03 -10.87
CA VAL A 15 -14.86 3.35 -11.21
C VAL A 15 -14.89 2.84 -12.64
N VAL A 16 -16.01 2.32 -13.14
CA VAL A 16 -16.15 1.94 -14.56
C VAL A 16 -16.13 3.16 -15.46
N ALA A 17 -16.68 4.30 -15.05
CA ALA A 17 -16.61 5.56 -15.78
C ALA A 17 -15.20 6.18 -15.75
N GLN A 18 -14.47 6.10 -14.63
CA GLN A 18 -13.07 6.51 -14.52
C GLN A 18 -12.13 5.59 -15.29
N VAL A 19 -12.34 4.27 -15.25
CA VAL A 19 -11.57 3.30 -16.04
C VAL A 19 -11.95 3.40 -17.52
N LEU A 20 -13.20 3.70 -17.87
CA LEU A 20 -13.54 4.06 -19.25
C LEU A 20 -12.84 5.36 -19.66
N ALA A 21 -12.82 6.38 -18.79
CA ALA A 21 -12.14 7.64 -19.07
C ALA A 21 -10.62 7.48 -19.16
N GLU A 22 -10.01 6.57 -18.39
CA GLU A 22 -8.57 6.24 -18.46
C GLU A 22 -8.22 5.32 -19.62
N VAL A 23 -9.06 4.35 -19.98
CA VAL A 23 -8.86 3.53 -21.19
C VAL A 23 -9.14 4.34 -22.44
N VAL A 24 -10.09 5.28 -22.39
CA VAL A 24 -10.33 6.26 -23.45
C VAL A 24 -9.21 7.31 -23.45
N ALA A 25 -8.65 7.71 -22.30
CA ALA A 25 -7.49 8.60 -22.24
C ALA A 25 -6.19 7.90 -22.66
N ASP A 26 -5.97 6.61 -22.43
CA ASP A 26 -4.81 5.89 -22.98
C ASP A 26 -4.96 5.62 -24.50
N VAL A 27 -6.19 5.68 -25.02
CA VAL A 27 -6.49 5.65 -26.46
C VAL A 27 -6.51 7.06 -27.09
N ILE A 28 -6.65 8.13 -26.30
CA ILE A 28 -6.74 9.53 -26.76
C ILE A 28 -5.49 10.38 -26.39
N ALA A 29 -4.67 9.98 -25.44
CA ALA A 29 -3.50 10.73 -24.97
C ALA A 29 -2.22 10.45 -25.79
N ASN A 30 -2.37 9.85 -26.97
CA ASN A 30 -1.40 10.00 -28.05
C ASN A 30 -2.12 10.61 -29.24
N ASP A 31 -1.60 11.75 -29.70
CA ASP A 31 -1.81 12.39 -31.02
C ASP A 31 -2.50 13.76 -31.05
N ASP A 32 -2.12 14.70 -30.18
CA ASP A 32 -2.23 16.14 -30.52
C ASP A 32 -1.14 17.00 -29.85
N LEU A 33 0.12 16.53 -29.84
CA LEU A 33 1.23 17.47 -29.74
C LEU A 33 1.49 18.02 -31.15
N ALA A 34 1.19 19.30 -31.34
CA ALA A 34 1.41 20.02 -32.59
C ALA A 34 2.79 19.68 -33.17
N LEU A 35 2.87 19.45 -34.49
CA LEU A 35 4.16 19.42 -35.18
C LEU A 35 4.95 20.66 -34.72
N PRO A 36 6.24 20.51 -34.33
CA PRO A 36 7.06 21.67 -34.02
C PRO A 36 6.96 22.66 -35.18
N THR A 37 6.64 23.91 -34.83
CA THR A 37 6.18 24.97 -35.76
C THR A 37 7.25 25.40 -36.76
N SER A 38 8.51 25.02 -36.55
CA SER A 38 9.59 25.19 -37.51
C SER A 38 10.69 24.11 -37.34
N PRO A 39 11.36 23.66 -38.42
CA PRO A 39 12.58 22.84 -38.35
C PRO A 39 13.75 23.52 -37.62
N SER A 40 13.71 24.86 -37.51
CA SER A 40 14.79 25.72 -36.98
C SER A 40 14.73 25.97 -35.47
N GLU A 41 13.61 25.77 -34.78
CA GLU A 41 13.49 25.98 -33.32
C GLU A 41 13.94 24.77 -32.46
N ALA A 42 14.32 23.65 -33.09
CA ALA A 42 14.65 22.41 -32.37
C ALA A 42 16.08 22.37 -31.77
N LEU A 43 16.83 23.48 -31.81
CA LEU A 43 18.21 23.54 -31.30
C LEU A 43 18.32 24.48 -30.09
N ARG A 44 18.60 23.94 -28.90
CA ARG A 44 19.25 24.68 -27.79
C ARG A 44 20.73 24.30 -27.76
N ILE A 45 21.51 24.89 -28.65
CA ILE A 45 22.97 24.97 -28.51
C ILE A 45 23.38 26.36 -29.01
N ASP A 46 23.72 27.25 -28.07
CA ASP A 46 24.36 28.55 -28.33
C ASP A 46 25.80 28.31 -28.82
N VAL A 47 26.04 28.49 -30.12
CA VAL A 47 27.37 28.85 -30.66
C VAL A 47 27.15 29.82 -31.83
N PRO A 48 27.73 31.03 -31.80
CA PRO A 48 27.61 32.00 -32.88
C PRO A 48 28.59 31.65 -34.01
N LEU A 49 28.24 32.00 -35.25
CA LEU A 49 29.12 32.64 -36.25
C LEU A 49 28.44 32.73 -37.64
N ASP A 50 28.29 33.99 -38.06
CA ASP A 50 28.62 34.65 -39.33
C ASP A 50 28.05 34.21 -40.69
N ASP A 51 28.10 35.20 -41.58
CA ASP A 51 27.06 35.66 -42.50
C ASP A 51 27.27 35.27 -43.98
N GLU A 52 26.20 35.47 -44.75
CA GLU A 52 26.07 35.66 -46.21
C GLU A 52 26.53 34.58 -47.23
N THR A 53 25.60 34.13 -48.09
CA THR A 53 25.44 34.66 -49.48
C THR A 53 24.29 33.99 -50.25
N SER A 54 23.76 34.75 -51.22
CA SER A 54 22.51 34.69 -51.98
C SER A 54 22.43 33.75 -53.19
N ALA A 55 21.21 33.31 -53.54
CA ALA A 55 20.61 33.12 -54.89
C ALA A 55 19.40 32.15 -54.77
N GLU A 56 18.29 32.14 -55.51
CA GLU A 56 17.62 32.96 -56.53
C GLU A 56 16.21 32.32 -56.66
N LYS A 57 15.13 33.10 -56.88
CA LYS A 57 13.74 32.61 -56.97
C LYS A 57 13.33 32.34 -58.43
N VAL A 58 12.67 31.21 -58.68
CA VAL A 58 11.98 30.88 -59.95
C VAL A 58 10.51 30.47 -59.65
N PRO A 59 9.51 30.90 -60.46
CA PRO A 59 8.08 30.85 -60.12
C PRO A 59 7.40 29.48 -60.34
N PRO A 60 6.22 29.24 -59.74
CA PRO A 60 5.52 27.96 -59.79
C PRO A 60 4.53 27.91 -60.97
N ASP A 61 4.84 27.10 -61.99
CA ASP A 61 3.86 26.73 -63.01
C ASP A 61 3.25 25.36 -62.71
N ALA A 62 1.95 25.32 -62.93
CA ALA A 62 1.03 24.24 -62.62
C ALA A 62 1.42 22.90 -63.28
N VAL A 63 1.50 21.85 -62.47
CA VAL A 63 1.43 20.46 -62.95
C VAL A 63 0.22 19.80 -62.31
N ALA A 64 -0.89 19.86 -63.04
CA ALA A 64 -2.05 19.02 -62.78
C ALA A 64 -1.70 17.57 -63.16
N LEU A 65 -1.48 16.72 -62.15
CA LEU A 65 -1.34 15.28 -62.36
C LEU A 65 -2.72 14.69 -62.65
N LYS A 66 -2.97 14.40 -63.94
CA LYS A 66 -4.02 13.46 -64.37
C LYS A 66 -3.65 12.07 -63.84
N ILE A 67 -4.52 11.53 -62.99
CA ILE A 67 -4.46 10.12 -62.58
C ILE A 67 -4.87 9.30 -63.80
N ASP A 68 -3.93 8.55 -64.35
CA ASP A 68 -4.14 7.56 -65.40
C ASP A 68 -4.80 6.31 -64.76
N PRO A 69 -6.05 5.96 -65.11
CA PRO A 69 -6.73 4.78 -64.58
C PRO A 69 -6.18 3.46 -65.14
N SER A 70 -5.14 3.49 -66.01
CA SER A 70 -4.54 2.31 -66.64
C SER A 70 -3.24 1.82 -66.00
N VAL A 71 -2.69 2.52 -64.99
CA VAL A 71 -1.54 2.00 -64.22
C VAL A 71 -2.06 0.93 -63.26
N ALA A 72 -1.92 -0.31 -63.70
CA ALA A 72 -2.27 -1.51 -62.96
C ALA A 72 -1.76 -1.44 -61.51
N ASP A 73 -2.68 -1.70 -60.58
CA ASP A 73 -2.43 -2.10 -59.21
C ASP A 73 -1.30 -3.13 -59.15
N GLY A 74 -0.08 -2.67 -58.88
CA GLY A 74 1.06 -3.52 -58.60
C GLY A 74 0.97 -4.16 -57.21
N PHE A 75 -0.20 -4.64 -56.77
CA PHE A 75 -0.40 -5.53 -55.60
C PHE A 75 -1.85 -6.07 -55.51
N ALA A 76 -2.47 -6.42 -56.64
CA ALA A 76 -3.76 -7.11 -56.62
C ALA A 76 -3.73 -8.40 -57.45
N PRO A 77 -3.27 -9.54 -56.89
CA PRO A 77 -3.67 -10.83 -57.43
C PRO A 77 -5.04 -11.19 -56.87
N ASN A 78 -6.02 -11.27 -57.77
CA ASN A 78 -7.22 -12.13 -57.70
C ASN A 78 -7.67 -12.55 -56.29
N LEU A 79 -8.65 -11.81 -55.75
CA LEU A 79 -9.35 -12.08 -54.48
C LEU A 79 -10.25 -13.34 -54.50
N GLY A 80 -9.91 -14.34 -55.31
CA GLY A 80 -10.65 -15.60 -55.48
C GLY A 80 -9.96 -16.84 -54.88
N SER A 81 -8.71 -16.73 -54.40
CA SER A 81 -7.94 -17.85 -53.85
C SER A 81 -7.37 -17.54 -52.46
N PRO A 82 -7.43 -18.47 -51.48
CA PRO A 82 -6.85 -18.31 -50.13
C PRO A 82 -5.36 -17.92 -50.10
N THR A 83 -4.66 -18.07 -51.23
CA THR A 83 -3.22 -17.80 -51.38
C THR A 83 -2.89 -16.35 -51.77
N GLY A 84 -3.89 -15.53 -52.12
CA GLY A 84 -3.66 -14.17 -52.65
C GLY A 84 -3.77 -13.02 -51.63
N ASP A 85 -4.43 -13.22 -50.47
CA ASP A 85 -4.58 -12.16 -49.47
C ASP A 85 -3.45 -12.22 -48.42
N PRO A 86 -2.49 -11.27 -48.43
CA PRO A 86 -1.41 -11.23 -47.46
C PRO A 86 -1.91 -11.08 -46.01
N GLN A 87 -3.14 -10.59 -45.78
CA GLN A 87 -3.71 -10.47 -44.42
C GLN A 87 -4.01 -11.84 -43.80
N LEU A 88 -4.40 -12.81 -44.62
CA LEU A 88 -4.81 -14.13 -44.17
C LEU A 88 -3.62 -15.10 -44.05
N GLY A 89 -2.45 -14.76 -44.62
CA GLY A 89 -1.24 -15.58 -44.49
C GLY A 89 -1.45 -17.02 -44.93
N GLY A 90 -2.24 -17.24 -45.99
CA GLY A 90 -2.59 -18.57 -46.52
C GLY A 90 -3.80 -19.24 -45.85
N TYR A 91 -4.37 -18.65 -44.79
CA TYR A 91 -5.60 -19.19 -44.18
C TYR A 91 -6.84 -18.91 -45.03
N PRO A 92 -7.80 -19.85 -45.11
CA PRO A 92 -9.06 -19.60 -45.80
C PRO A 92 -9.95 -18.62 -45.01
N PRO A 93 -10.73 -17.77 -45.69
CA PRO A 93 -11.67 -16.87 -45.05
C PRO A 93 -12.87 -17.65 -44.47
N ASP A 94 -12.92 -17.79 -43.14
CA ASP A 94 -13.95 -18.53 -42.40
C ASP A 94 -14.81 -17.62 -41.49
N CYS A 95 -14.43 -16.36 -41.33
CA CYS A 95 -15.04 -15.37 -40.46
C CYS A 95 -15.44 -14.10 -41.23
N GLY A 96 -16.51 -13.41 -40.82
CA GLY A 96 -16.98 -12.19 -41.48
C GLY A 96 -18.43 -11.85 -41.15
N THR A 97 -19.17 -11.33 -42.12
CA THR A 97 -20.61 -11.08 -41.97
C THR A 97 -21.42 -12.38 -42.04
N LYS A 98 -22.74 -12.29 -41.87
CA LYS A 98 -23.65 -13.44 -42.00
C LYS A 98 -23.58 -14.07 -43.41
N HIS A 99 -23.39 -13.26 -44.44
CA HIS A 99 -23.45 -13.71 -45.84
C HIS A 99 -22.07 -13.80 -46.51
N TYR A 100 -21.06 -13.08 -46.00
CA TYR A 100 -19.73 -13.01 -46.61
C TYR A 100 -18.64 -13.23 -45.58
N LYS A 101 -17.82 -14.27 -45.81
CA LYS A 101 -16.61 -14.57 -45.04
C LYS A 101 -15.40 -14.01 -45.78
N TYR A 102 -14.54 -13.30 -45.05
CA TYR A 102 -13.39 -12.58 -45.61
C TYR A 102 -12.23 -12.43 -44.60
N LEU A 103 -12.44 -12.77 -43.33
CA LEU A 103 -11.40 -12.86 -42.30
C LEU A 103 -11.18 -14.32 -41.92
N SER A 104 -10.07 -14.59 -41.23
CA SER A 104 -9.82 -15.92 -40.67
C SER A 104 -9.80 -15.88 -39.14
N PHE A 105 -10.84 -16.46 -38.53
CA PHE A 105 -10.86 -16.75 -37.10
C PHE A 105 -9.85 -17.85 -36.75
N ALA A 106 -9.62 -18.82 -37.64
CA ALA A 106 -8.58 -19.83 -37.46
C ALA A 106 -7.18 -19.20 -37.30
N LYS A 107 -6.84 -18.22 -38.15
CA LYS A 107 -5.60 -17.43 -38.01
C LYS A 107 -5.56 -16.65 -36.71
N CYS A 108 -6.62 -15.90 -36.39
CA CYS A 108 -6.71 -15.12 -35.15
C CYS A 108 -6.49 -16.01 -33.91
N ARG A 109 -7.08 -17.20 -33.90
CA ARG A 109 -6.91 -18.18 -32.83
C ARG A 109 -5.46 -18.70 -32.75
N ARG A 110 -4.81 -18.98 -33.89
CA ARG A 110 -3.39 -19.34 -33.94
C ARG A 110 -2.50 -18.25 -33.35
N ASP A 111 -2.64 -17.02 -33.84
CA ASP A 111 -1.80 -15.89 -33.43
C ASP A 111 -1.96 -15.59 -31.94
N ARG A 112 -3.20 -15.70 -31.43
CA ARG A 112 -3.47 -15.64 -29.99
C ARG A 112 -2.75 -16.75 -29.21
N GLY A 113 -2.62 -17.95 -29.76
CA GLY A 113 -1.88 -19.07 -29.16
C GLY A 113 -0.36 -18.86 -29.14
N LEU A 114 0.19 -18.08 -30.07
CA LEU A 114 1.60 -17.70 -30.06
C LEU A 114 1.91 -16.61 -29.03
N THR A 115 0.99 -15.66 -28.82
CA THR A 115 1.21 -14.53 -27.90
C THR A 115 0.79 -14.81 -26.47
N HIS A 116 -0.11 -15.77 -26.22
CA HIS A 116 -0.59 -16.10 -24.87
C HIS A 116 -0.27 -17.55 -24.51
N PRO A 117 -0.06 -17.85 -23.21
CA PRO A 117 0.13 -19.22 -22.75
C PRO A 117 -1.11 -20.07 -23.06
N MET A 118 -0.98 -20.96 -24.04
CA MET A 118 -2.00 -21.92 -24.48
C MET A 118 -1.40 -23.33 -24.61
N CYS A 119 -2.25 -24.34 -24.48
CA CYS A 119 -1.91 -25.69 -24.91
C CYS A 119 -2.32 -25.89 -26.38
N TYR A 120 -1.70 -26.85 -27.05
CA TYR A 120 -2.03 -27.20 -28.43
C TYR A 120 -2.71 -28.56 -28.44
N SER A 121 -3.85 -28.64 -29.12
CA SER A 121 -4.61 -29.89 -29.22
C SER A 121 -3.80 -30.93 -30.00
N SER A 122 -3.74 -32.16 -29.47
CA SER A 122 -3.11 -33.30 -30.15
C SER A 122 -4.01 -33.94 -31.22
N THR A 123 -5.32 -33.68 -31.16
CA THR A 123 -6.34 -34.29 -32.03
C THR A 123 -6.94 -33.32 -33.03
N LEU A 124 -7.01 -32.03 -32.69
CA LEU A 124 -7.62 -31.00 -33.52
C LEU A 124 -6.53 -30.21 -34.23
N VAL A 125 -6.48 -30.33 -35.55
CA VAL A 125 -5.67 -29.49 -36.43
C VAL A 125 -6.55 -28.53 -37.22
N ASP A 126 -6.00 -27.36 -37.54
CA ASP A 126 -6.63 -26.39 -38.43
C ASP A 126 -6.48 -26.81 -39.90
N LYS A 127 -7.10 -26.04 -40.81
CA LYS A 127 -7.05 -26.32 -42.26
C LYS A 127 -5.64 -26.20 -42.87
N MET A 128 -4.70 -25.59 -42.15
CA MET A 128 -3.29 -25.49 -42.52
C MET A 128 -2.44 -26.59 -41.84
N ASN A 129 -3.11 -27.61 -41.28
CA ASN A 129 -2.52 -28.74 -40.57
C ASN A 129 -1.72 -28.36 -39.31
N HIS A 130 -2.04 -27.23 -38.69
CA HIS A 130 -1.43 -26.82 -37.44
C HIS A 130 -2.33 -27.14 -36.25
N PRO A 131 -1.76 -27.55 -35.09
CA PRO A 131 -2.56 -27.90 -33.94
C PRO A 131 -3.31 -26.69 -33.39
N VAL A 132 -4.58 -26.89 -33.03
CA VAL A 132 -5.47 -25.83 -32.56
C VAL A 132 -5.07 -25.41 -31.14
N PRO A 133 -4.85 -24.11 -30.85
CA PRO A 133 -4.55 -23.68 -29.51
C PRO A 133 -5.82 -23.66 -28.65
N VAL A 134 -5.69 -24.16 -27.43
CA VAL A 134 -6.74 -24.35 -26.43
C VAL A 134 -6.27 -23.71 -25.12
N THR A 135 -7.21 -23.21 -24.32
CA THR A 135 -6.89 -22.73 -22.98
C THR A 135 -6.44 -23.89 -22.11
N TYR A 136 -5.41 -23.64 -21.31
CA TYR A 136 -4.95 -24.58 -20.31
C TYR A 136 -6.07 -25.01 -19.35
N PRO A 137 -6.21 -26.32 -19.05
CA PRO A 137 -7.15 -26.78 -18.05
C PRO A 137 -6.76 -26.23 -16.67
N VAL A 138 -7.74 -25.68 -15.95
CA VAL A 138 -7.54 -25.03 -14.65
C VAL A 138 -6.91 -25.97 -13.62
N CYS A 139 -7.26 -27.26 -13.64
CA CYS A 139 -6.81 -28.24 -12.64
C CYS A 139 -5.80 -29.28 -13.18
N GLY A 140 -5.29 -29.13 -14.40
CA GLY A 140 -4.46 -30.15 -15.06
C GLY A 140 -3.14 -29.63 -15.65
N THR A 141 -2.78 -28.39 -15.33
CA THR A 141 -1.58 -27.75 -15.86
C THR A 141 -0.39 -27.86 -14.92
N ASP A 142 0.67 -28.52 -15.40
CA ASP A 142 1.96 -28.51 -14.70
C ASP A 142 2.70 -27.21 -15.00
N PHE A 143 2.49 -26.20 -14.15
CA PHE A 143 3.28 -24.97 -14.16
C PHE A 143 4.65 -25.15 -13.47
N GLY A 144 5.12 -26.38 -13.23
CA GLY A 144 6.34 -26.74 -12.49
C GLY A 144 6.04 -27.11 -11.04
N ALA A 145 6.73 -28.16 -10.55
CA ALA A 145 6.46 -28.85 -9.28
C ALA A 145 6.66 -28.00 -8.01
N HIS A 146 5.86 -28.27 -6.98
CA HIS A 146 5.91 -27.65 -5.65
C HIS A 146 6.88 -28.37 -4.70
N SER A 147 8.19 -28.34 -4.96
CA SER A 147 9.18 -28.92 -4.04
C SER A 147 10.15 -27.87 -3.52
N PHE A 148 10.39 -27.86 -2.20
CA PHE A 148 11.36 -26.98 -1.54
C PHE A 148 12.82 -27.37 -1.81
N HIS A 149 13.08 -28.58 -2.35
CA HIS A 149 14.44 -29.12 -2.50
C HIS A 149 15.07 -28.97 -3.89
N LYS A 150 14.26 -28.70 -4.91
CA LYS A 150 14.72 -28.33 -6.26
C LYS A 150 13.87 -27.13 -6.68
N LEU A 151 14.49 -26.14 -7.34
CA LEU A 151 13.72 -25.09 -8.05
C LEU A 151 12.53 -25.76 -8.75
N PRO A 152 11.32 -25.17 -8.72
CA PRO A 152 10.23 -25.67 -9.55
C PRO A 152 10.80 -25.86 -10.95
N THR A 153 10.71 -27.09 -11.45
CA THR A 153 11.17 -27.47 -12.79
C THR A 153 10.77 -26.36 -13.74
N ASP A 154 11.71 -25.89 -14.58
CA ASP A 154 11.43 -24.83 -15.53
C ASP A 154 10.13 -25.16 -16.23
N SER A 155 9.11 -24.33 -16.04
CA SER A 155 7.90 -24.50 -16.80
C SER A 155 8.28 -24.19 -18.24
N MET A 156 8.45 -25.24 -19.05
CA MET A 156 8.58 -25.12 -20.51
C MET A 156 7.45 -24.25 -21.09
N VAL A 157 6.34 -24.14 -20.36
CA VAL A 157 5.20 -23.26 -20.65
C VAL A 157 5.57 -21.78 -20.56
N LEU A 158 6.23 -21.30 -19.50
CA LEU A 158 6.43 -19.85 -19.27
C LEU A 158 7.76 -19.33 -19.80
N SER A 159 8.79 -20.18 -19.94
CA SER A 159 10.12 -19.76 -20.41
C SER A 159 10.10 -19.12 -21.81
N LYS A 160 9.15 -19.52 -22.65
CA LYS A 160 8.94 -18.98 -24.01
C LYS A 160 8.51 -17.51 -24.05
N TYR A 161 7.91 -17.00 -22.97
CA TYR A 161 7.37 -15.63 -22.91
C TYR A 161 8.35 -14.62 -22.30
N GLY A 162 9.58 -15.05 -22.03
CA GLY A 162 10.64 -14.19 -21.50
C GLY A 162 10.98 -14.49 -20.04
N LEU A 163 12.24 -14.20 -19.72
CA LEU A 163 12.82 -14.52 -18.41
C LEU A 163 12.10 -13.82 -17.26
N GLY A 164 11.75 -12.54 -17.42
CA GLY A 164 11.08 -11.76 -16.38
C GLY A 164 9.73 -12.34 -15.94
N ILE A 165 8.93 -12.84 -16.89
CA ILE A 165 7.63 -13.46 -16.60
C ILE A 165 7.83 -14.79 -15.85
N ALA A 166 8.77 -15.62 -16.32
CA ALA A 166 9.08 -16.88 -15.66
C ALA A 166 9.59 -16.67 -14.22
N LEU A 167 10.48 -15.70 -14.00
CA LEU A 167 10.98 -15.34 -12.67
C LEU A 167 9.89 -14.78 -11.77
N TYR A 168 9.00 -13.93 -12.28
CA TYR A 168 7.87 -13.39 -11.51
C TYR A 168 6.95 -14.49 -10.96
N PHE A 169 6.55 -15.46 -11.78
CA PHE A 169 5.68 -16.55 -11.31
C PHE A 169 6.42 -17.50 -10.35
N LYS A 170 7.73 -17.71 -10.53
CA LYS A 170 8.55 -18.46 -9.55
C LYS A 170 8.61 -17.72 -8.21
N PHE A 171 8.87 -16.42 -8.23
CA PHE A 171 8.85 -15.55 -7.06
C PHE A 171 7.50 -15.62 -6.33
N LEU A 172 6.39 -15.50 -7.07
CA LEU A 172 5.05 -15.54 -6.50
C LEU A 172 4.74 -16.89 -5.85
N LYS A 173 5.18 -18.01 -6.43
CA LYS A 173 5.04 -19.35 -5.83
C LYS A 173 5.81 -19.49 -4.51
N VAL A 174 7.06 -19.04 -4.47
CA VAL A 174 7.89 -19.08 -3.26
C VAL A 174 7.28 -18.20 -2.18
N MET A 175 6.85 -16.99 -2.53
CA MET A 175 6.17 -16.08 -1.61
C MET A 175 4.86 -16.65 -1.09
N ALA A 176 4.03 -17.28 -1.94
CA ALA A 176 2.78 -17.90 -1.50
C ALA A 176 3.01 -18.99 -0.44
N TRP A 177 4.01 -19.86 -0.63
CA TRP A 177 4.39 -20.87 0.36
C TRP A 177 4.97 -20.25 1.63
N LEU A 178 5.82 -19.22 1.50
CA LEU A 178 6.38 -18.52 2.65
C LEU A 178 5.29 -17.88 3.51
N PHE A 179 4.36 -17.15 2.89
CA PHE A 179 3.22 -16.55 3.59
C PHE A 179 2.26 -17.60 4.15
N LEU A 180 2.09 -18.76 3.50
CA LEU A 180 1.33 -19.89 4.05
C LEU A 180 1.99 -20.44 5.33
N VAL A 181 3.31 -20.64 5.33
CA VAL A 181 4.05 -21.07 6.53
C VAL A 181 3.94 -20.02 7.63
N MET A 182 4.13 -18.74 7.31
CA MET A 182 3.97 -17.65 8.27
C MET A 182 2.55 -17.54 8.82
N PHE A 183 1.54 -17.84 8.01
CA PHE A 183 0.15 -17.90 8.44
C PHE A 183 -0.05 -19.05 9.42
N ILE A 184 0.38 -20.27 9.08
CA ILE A 184 0.30 -21.45 9.96
C ILE A 184 0.99 -21.20 11.30
N LEU A 185 2.17 -20.57 11.30
CA LEU A 185 2.89 -20.19 12.53
C LEU A 185 2.13 -19.16 13.38
N SER A 186 1.30 -18.31 12.77
CA SER A 186 0.48 -17.31 13.47
C SER A 186 -0.88 -17.83 13.96
N VAL A 187 -1.37 -18.96 13.45
CA VAL A 187 -2.68 -19.54 13.83
C VAL A 187 -2.81 -19.79 15.34
N PRO A 188 -1.83 -20.37 16.05
CA PRO A 188 -1.95 -20.58 17.50
C PRO A 188 -2.12 -19.28 18.28
N ALA A 189 -1.37 -18.23 17.92
CA ALA A 189 -1.49 -16.92 18.54
C ALA A 189 -2.87 -16.30 18.25
N MET A 190 -3.35 -16.37 17.00
CA MET A 190 -4.69 -15.90 16.62
C MET A 190 -5.81 -16.63 17.38
N ALA A 191 -5.70 -17.95 17.55
CA ALA A 191 -6.67 -18.73 18.30
C ALA A 191 -6.73 -18.30 19.77
N ILE A 192 -5.57 -18.04 20.39
CA ILE A 192 -5.50 -17.55 21.78
C ILE A 192 -6.07 -16.13 21.89
N PHE A 193 -5.82 -15.25 20.91
CA PHE A 193 -6.43 -13.90 20.89
C PHE A 193 -7.96 -13.97 20.87
N VAL A 194 -8.53 -14.87 20.07
CA VAL A 194 -9.99 -15.04 19.98
C VAL A 194 -10.56 -15.63 21.27
N ILE A 195 -9.96 -16.71 21.78
CA ILE A 195 -10.45 -17.41 22.98
C ILE A 195 -10.28 -16.55 24.24
N GLY A 196 -9.12 -15.94 24.44
CA GLY A 196 -8.82 -15.16 25.64
C GLY A 196 -9.59 -13.85 25.78
N GLY A 197 -10.22 -13.36 24.71
CA GLY A 197 -11.01 -12.13 24.72
C GLY A 197 -12.51 -12.30 24.92
N SER A 198 -13.05 -13.53 24.89
CA SER A 198 -14.48 -13.77 25.09
C SER A 198 -14.71 -14.94 26.03
N SER A 199 -15.38 -14.68 27.16
CA SER A 199 -15.80 -15.72 28.09
C SER A 199 -16.89 -16.64 27.54
N ASN A 200 -17.56 -16.29 26.42
CA ASN A 200 -18.65 -17.08 25.82
C ASN A 200 -18.70 -17.02 24.28
N MET A 201 -18.90 -18.17 23.61
CA MET A 201 -19.09 -18.28 22.15
C MET A 201 -20.33 -17.53 21.64
N ASP A 202 -21.38 -17.42 22.46
CA ASP A 202 -22.60 -16.68 22.11
C ASP A 202 -22.39 -15.16 22.04
N ALA A 203 -21.43 -14.63 22.82
CA ALA A 203 -21.04 -13.24 22.72
C ALA A 203 -20.27 -12.95 21.42
N VAL A 204 -19.58 -13.96 20.87
CA VAL A 204 -18.84 -13.87 19.61
C VAL A 204 -19.81 -13.83 18.42
N THR A 205 -20.78 -14.75 18.35
CA THR A 205 -21.82 -14.75 17.30
C THR A 205 -22.62 -13.46 17.29
N LEU A 206 -22.90 -12.89 18.47
CA LEU A 206 -23.65 -11.66 18.62
C LEU A 206 -22.81 -10.41 18.23
N LYS A 207 -21.49 -10.41 18.45
CA LYS A 207 -20.57 -9.38 17.91
C LYS A 207 -20.42 -9.51 16.38
N ILE A 208 -20.33 -10.73 15.84
CA ILE A 208 -20.24 -11.00 14.40
C ILE A 208 -21.48 -10.46 13.67
N GLN A 209 -22.68 -10.71 14.20
CA GLN A 209 -23.92 -10.21 13.60
C GLN A 209 -24.04 -8.68 13.62
N LYS A 210 -23.43 -8.01 14.61
CA LYS A 210 -23.56 -6.55 14.81
C LYS A 210 -22.54 -5.73 14.03
N ASN A 211 -21.30 -6.21 13.90
CA ASN A 211 -20.24 -5.56 13.13
C ASN A 211 -19.28 -6.60 12.56
N PRO A 212 -19.46 -7.07 11.30
CA PRO A 212 -18.61 -8.11 10.73
C PRO A 212 -17.14 -7.69 10.62
N ILE A 213 -16.86 -6.39 10.53
CA ILE A 213 -15.50 -5.83 10.50
C ILE A 213 -14.82 -5.95 11.87
N SER A 214 -15.58 -5.95 12.97
CA SER A 214 -15.04 -6.10 14.33
C SER A 214 -14.41 -7.47 14.59
N VAL A 215 -14.73 -8.46 13.76
CA VAL A 215 -14.11 -9.80 13.79
C VAL A 215 -12.61 -9.73 13.51
N LEU A 216 -12.15 -8.77 12.69
CA LEU A 216 -10.72 -8.57 12.44
C LEU A 216 -10.00 -8.18 13.74
N GLY A 217 -10.63 -7.38 14.59
CA GLY A 217 -10.09 -6.98 15.89
C GLY A 217 -9.96 -8.15 16.87
N MET A 218 -10.85 -9.14 16.79
CA MET A 218 -10.82 -10.35 17.64
C MET A 218 -9.57 -11.21 17.43
N THR A 219 -9.00 -11.16 16.22
CA THR A 219 -7.79 -11.91 15.87
C THR A 219 -6.50 -11.19 16.23
N SER A 220 -6.60 -10.08 16.94
CA SER A 220 -5.47 -9.24 17.35
C SER A 220 -5.33 -9.20 18.87
N MET A 221 -4.17 -8.71 19.34
CA MET A 221 -3.92 -8.48 20.76
C MET A 221 -4.95 -7.52 21.40
N GLY A 222 -5.61 -6.67 20.60
CA GLY A 222 -6.72 -5.82 21.04
C GLY A 222 -7.91 -6.58 21.64
N ASN A 223 -8.02 -7.89 21.44
CA ASN A 223 -9.09 -8.68 22.03
C ASN A 223 -8.79 -9.15 23.47
N LEU A 224 -7.53 -9.19 23.89
CA LEU A 224 -7.12 -9.66 25.23
C LEU A 224 -7.34 -8.64 26.35
N GLY A 225 -7.95 -7.49 26.03
CA GLY A 225 -8.27 -6.44 26.99
C GLY A 225 -7.04 -5.73 27.59
N GLN A 226 -7.29 -4.58 28.20
CA GLN A 226 -6.28 -3.78 28.87
C GLN A 226 -6.38 -3.95 30.38
N GLN A 227 -5.27 -3.73 31.07
CA GLN A 227 -5.26 -3.56 32.51
C GLN A 227 -6.08 -2.32 32.88
N THR A 228 -7.12 -2.48 33.69
CA THR A 228 -7.93 -1.38 34.22
C THR A 228 -7.62 -1.18 35.70
N THR A 229 -7.78 0.04 36.21
CA THR A 229 -7.57 0.34 37.64
C THR A 229 -8.93 0.60 38.29
N THR A 230 -9.17 -0.03 39.44
CA THR A 230 -10.36 0.19 40.28
C THR A 230 -9.90 0.63 41.66
N CYS A 231 -10.65 1.52 42.29
CA CYS A 231 -10.28 2.09 43.59
C CYS A 231 -11.50 2.10 44.51
N GLY A 232 -11.30 1.70 45.77
CA GLY A 232 -12.31 1.78 46.80
C GLY A 232 -11.76 2.40 48.09
N HIS A 233 -12.61 3.11 48.81
CA HIS A 233 -12.28 3.76 50.08
C HIS A 233 -13.45 3.61 51.06
N ALA A 234 -13.19 3.14 52.29
CA ALA A 234 -14.21 2.97 53.33
C ALA A 234 -13.69 3.34 54.75
N LYS A 235 -14.59 3.83 55.63
CA LYS A 235 -14.31 4.05 57.06
C LYS A 235 -14.52 2.75 57.87
N VAL A 236 -14.00 2.73 59.10
CA VAL A 236 -14.32 1.65 60.05
C VAL A 236 -15.83 1.58 60.27
N GLY A 237 -16.44 0.42 60.02
CA GLY A 237 -17.88 0.19 60.07
C GLY A 237 -18.57 0.12 58.71
N ASP A 238 -17.93 0.61 57.64
CA ASP A 238 -18.46 0.56 56.27
C ASP A 238 -17.92 -0.66 55.49
N ALA A 239 -18.64 -1.06 54.44
CA ALA A 239 -18.21 -2.09 53.51
C ALA A 239 -17.48 -1.47 52.31
N LEU A 240 -16.28 -1.98 52.01
CA LEU A 240 -15.48 -1.65 50.84
C LEU A 240 -15.78 -2.65 49.72
N THR A 241 -16.23 -2.19 48.56
CA THR A 241 -16.45 -3.04 47.37
C THR A 241 -15.51 -2.67 46.23
N LEU A 242 -14.83 -3.66 45.67
CA LEU A 242 -13.99 -3.53 44.48
C LEU A 242 -14.59 -4.40 43.38
N THR A 243 -14.98 -3.80 42.26
CA THR A 243 -15.52 -4.53 41.10
C THR A 243 -14.64 -4.28 39.89
N CYS A 244 -14.23 -5.34 39.20
CA CYS A 244 -13.54 -5.28 37.93
C CYS A 244 -14.52 -5.40 36.77
N ASP A 245 -14.55 -4.40 35.88
CA ASP A 245 -15.35 -4.44 34.65
C ASP A 245 -14.83 -5.48 33.65
N TYR A 246 -13.54 -5.81 33.74
CA TYR A 246 -12.86 -6.78 32.88
C TYR A 246 -11.77 -7.53 33.67
N GLY A 247 -11.74 -8.86 33.54
CA GLY A 247 -10.76 -9.70 34.21
C GLY A 247 -10.99 -9.84 35.72
N GLU A 248 -9.91 -10.15 36.44
CA GLU A 248 -9.90 -10.35 37.89
C GLU A 248 -8.93 -9.34 38.53
N ILE A 249 -9.03 -9.15 39.84
CA ILE A 249 -8.09 -8.32 40.61
C ILE A 249 -6.71 -9.00 40.57
N GLY A 250 -5.81 -8.45 39.75
CA GLY A 250 -4.51 -9.05 39.45
C GLY A 250 -3.37 -8.55 40.34
N SER A 251 -3.41 -7.28 40.70
CA SER A 251 -2.50 -6.66 41.66
C SER A 251 -3.26 -5.61 42.45
N LEU A 252 -2.85 -5.34 43.68
CA LEU A 252 -3.46 -4.29 44.50
C LEU A 252 -2.48 -3.71 45.52
N VAL A 253 -2.74 -2.47 45.88
CA VAL A 253 -2.09 -1.75 46.98
C VAL A 253 -3.18 -1.29 47.94
N ALA A 254 -3.04 -1.65 49.20
CA ALA A 254 -3.96 -1.32 50.28
C ALA A 254 -3.21 -0.61 51.41
N SER A 255 -3.78 0.48 51.89
CA SER A 255 -3.30 1.22 53.05
C SER A 255 -4.41 1.34 54.08
N TYR A 256 -4.07 1.08 55.34
CA TYR A 256 -4.94 1.30 56.48
C TYR A 256 -4.30 2.36 57.38
N SER A 257 -4.82 3.58 57.32
CA SER A 257 -4.30 4.73 58.08
C SER A 257 -5.38 5.79 58.30
N SER A 258 -5.00 7.05 58.55
CA SER A 258 -5.94 8.18 58.72
C SER A 258 -6.78 8.36 57.46
N TYR A 259 -8.11 8.36 57.58
CA TYR A 259 -9.04 8.40 56.43
C TYR A 259 -8.81 9.62 55.52
N ASP A 260 -8.46 10.77 56.11
CA ASP A 260 -8.31 12.03 55.37
C ASP A 260 -6.91 12.17 54.73
N ASP A 261 -5.90 11.44 55.23
CA ASP A 261 -4.49 11.59 54.84
C ASP A 261 -3.94 10.39 54.04
N GLN A 262 -4.71 9.30 53.91
CA GLN A 262 -4.26 8.06 53.26
C GLN A 262 -4.30 8.06 51.74
N GLY A 263 -4.72 9.17 51.13
CA GLY A 263 -4.99 9.34 49.70
C GLY A 263 -6.48 9.18 49.36
N THR A 264 -6.85 9.45 48.10
CA THR A 264 -8.26 9.41 47.65
C THR A 264 -8.45 8.66 46.34
N CYS A 265 -9.61 8.01 46.19
CA CYS A 265 -10.03 7.39 44.92
C CYS A 265 -10.59 8.39 43.91
N ALA A 266 -11.25 9.45 44.38
CA ALA A 266 -11.78 10.50 43.53
C ALA A 266 -10.93 11.76 43.65
N CYS A 267 -10.98 12.61 42.62
CA CYS A 267 -10.33 13.91 42.63
C CYS A 267 -10.97 14.78 43.73
N PRO A 268 -10.23 15.20 44.78
CA PRO A 268 -10.80 16.09 45.79
C PRO A 268 -11.14 17.45 45.18
N SER A 269 -12.08 18.17 45.78
CA SER A 269 -12.56 19.47 45.25
C SER A 269 -11.46 20.52 45.03
N ARG A 270 -10.34 20.44 45.77
CA ARG A 270 -9.17 21.33 45.59
C ARG A 270 -8.32 20.98 44.37
N TYR A 271 -8.39 19.75 43.89
CA TYR A 271 -7.68 19.25 42.71
C TYR A 271 -8.62 19.09 41.51
N ALA A 272 -9.91 19.35 41.67
CA ALA A 272 -10.90 19.19 40.59
C ALA A 272 -10.70 20.26 39.50
N PRO A 273 -10.78 19.87 38.21
CA PRO A 273 -10.86 20.83 37.12
C PRO A 273 -12.20 21.61 37.17
N ASN A 274 -12.30 22.68 36.39
CA ASN A 274 -13.57 23.35 36.13
C ASN A 274 -14.43 22.54 35.16
N ASP A 275 -15.68 22.97 34.94
CA ASP A 275 -16.66 22.33 34.04
C ASP A 275 -16.17 22.22 32.57
N GLN A 276 -15.08 22.90 32.21
CA GLN A 276 -14.46 22.87 30.88
C GLN A 276 -13.24 21.93 30.80
N GLY A 277 -12.92 21.21 31.88
CA GLY A 277 -11.76 20.31 31.96
C GLY A 277 -10.41 21.01 32.15
N ALA A 278 -10.40 22.32 32.42
CA ALA A 278 -9.21 23.10 32.70
C ALA A 278 -9.03 23.34 34.21
N CYS A 279 -7.80 23.60 34.65
CA CYS A 279 -7.56 23.87 36.06
C CYS A 279 -8.12 25.21 36.51
N GLN A 280 -8.68 25.23 37.71
CA GLN A 280 -9.35 26.41 38.29
C GLN A 280 -8.36 27.52 38.69
N ALA A 281 -7.08 27.18 38.84
CA ALA A 281 -6.00 28.12 39.09
C ALA A 281 -5.02 28.14 37.91
N SER A 282 -4.33 29.26 37.73
CA SER A 282 -3.22 29.39 36.78
C SER A 282 -1.89 29.60 37.54
N PRO A 283 -0.77 29.05 37.06
CA PRO A 283 0.52 29.22 37.70
C PRO A 283 0.97 30.67 37.63
N VAL A 284 1.46 31.20 38.76
CA VAL A 284 2.06 32.53 38.86
C VAL A 284 3.55 32.35 39.12
N ASP A 285 4.38 33.01 38.31
CA ASP A 285 5.83 32.96 38.48
C ASP A 285 6.27 33.89 39.61
N VAL A 286 6.71 33.32 40.72
CA VAL A 286 7.25 34.06 41.86
C VAL A 286 8.71 33.68 41.98
N SER A 287 9.62 34.62 41.71
CA SER A 287 11.08 34.44 41.82
C SER A 287 11.68 33.31 40.96
N GLY A 288 11.12 33.05 39.77
CA GLY A 288 11.63 32.03 38.83
C GLY A 288 11.14 30.61 39.11
N VAL A 289 10.16 30.47 40.02
CA VAL A 289 9.46 29.21 40.32
C VAL A 289 7.96 29.44 40.11
N ALA A 290 7.40 28.74 39.11
CA ALA A 290 5.97 28.77 38.84
C ALA A 290 5.21 28.06 39.99
N THR A 291 4.42 28.82 40.74
CA THR A 291 3.65 28.33 41.90
C THR A 291 2.16 28.62 41.73
N CYS A 292 1.29 27.73 42.21
CA CYS A 292 -0.16 27.92 42.14
C CYS A 292 -0.63 28.86 43.28
N LEU A 293 -0.61 30.18 43.08
CA LEU A 293 -1.02 31.14 44.10
C LEU A 293 -2.20 31.99 43.64
N ALA A 294 -3.43 31.66 44.08
CA ALA A 294 -4.55 32.62 44.21
C ALA A 294 -5.85 32.03 44.81
N SER A 295 -6.17 30.75 44.60
CA SER A 295 -7.55 30.24 44.85
C SER A 295 -7.65 28.98 45.71
N GLY A 296 -6.53 28.40 46.17
CA GLY A 296 -6.56 27.12 46.91
C GLY A 296 -6.86 25.89 46.04
N HIS A 297 -6.82 26.05 44.71
CA HIS A 297 -7.00 24.99 43.72
C HIS A 297 -5.70 24.73 42.95
N GLY A 298 -5.51 23.50 42.47
CA GLY A 298 -4.35 23.12 41.65
C GLY A 298 -4.32 23.86 40.31
N CYS A 299 -3.12 24.11 39.79
CA CYS A 299 -2.91 24.88 38.55
C CYS A 299 -2.29 24.07 37.40
N TYR A 300 -1.80 22.85 37.67
CA TYR A 300 -1.19 21.99 36.67
C TYR A 300 -2.11 20.83 36.31
N ALA A 301 -2.67 20.85 35.11
CA ALA A 301 -3.55 19.78 34.63
C ALA A 301 -2.78 18.47 34.43
N GLY A 302 -3.40 17.35 34.82
CA GLY A 302 -2.90 16.02 34.58
C GLY A 302 -3.98 14.96 34.86
N ASN A 303 -3.75 13.72 34.46
CA ASN A 303 -4.67 12.63 34.78
C ASN A 303 -4.20 11.92 36.04
N TYR A 304 -5.13 11.72 36.97
CA TYR A 304 -4.84 11.06 38.23
C TYR A 304 -4.61 9.54 38.01
N PRO A 305 -3.51 8.95 38.52
CA PRO A 305 -3.07 7.61 38.10
C PRO A 305 -4.02 6.45 38.42
N SER A 306 -4.82 6.54 39.49
CA SER A 306 -5.64 5.39 39.94
C SER A 306 -7.04 5.33 39.33
N VAL A 307 -7.57 6.44 38.82
CA VAL A 307 -8.92 6.50 38.17
C VAL A 307 -8.87 7.11 36.77
N ASN A 308 -7.68 7.51 36.29
CA ASN A 308 -7.45 8.14 34.98
C ASN A 308 -8.44 9.30 34.70
N SER A 309 -8.80 10.03 35.75
CA SER A 309 -9.70 11.18 35.71
C SER A 309 -8.89 12.49 35.64
N PRO A 310 -9.40 13.52 34.95
CA PRO A 310 -8.73 14.81 34.88
C PRO A 310 -8.69 15.46 36.27
N CYS A 311 -7.47 15.80 36.72
CA CYS A 311 -7.18 16.44 38.00
C CYS A 311 -6.11 17.54 37.83
N CYS A 312 -5.97 18.37 38.86
CA CYS A 312 -5.09 19.53 38.85
C CYS A 312 -4.13 19.49 40.03
N ALA A 313 -2.84 19.33 39.77
CA ALA A 313 -1.78 19.33 40.78
C ALA A 313 -1.33 20.74 41.17
N PHE A 314 -0.71 20.84 42.35
CA PHE A 314 -0.09 22.06 42.87
C PHE A 314 1.39 22.20 42.46
N GLU A 315 2.03 21.07 42.15
CA GLU A 315 3.46 21.00 41.83
C GLU A 315 3.70 20.22 40.53
N LYS A 316 4.90 20.37 39.97
CA LYS A 316 5.39 19.55 38.86
C LYS A 316 6.52 18.63 39.34
N ASN A 317 6.59 17.44 38.77
CA ASN A 317 7.74 16.55 38.90
C ASN A 317 8.94 17.13 38.11
N ALA A 318 10.13 16.58 38.34
CA ALA A 318 11.34 16.94 37.61
C ALA A 318 11.19 16.81 36.08
N ASP A 319 10.32 15.91 35.62
CA ASP A 319 10.00 15.66 34.20
C ASP A 319 8.96 16.63 33.62
N GLY A 320 8.48 17.61 34.40
CA GLY A 320 7.49 18.60 33.98
C GLY A 320 6.02 18.15 34.04
N SER A 321 5.76 16.89 34.41
CA SER A 321 4.42 16.33 34.64
C SER A 321 3.81 16.80 35.96
N ALA A 322 2.48 16.84 36.06
CA ALA A 322 1.76 17.19 37.29
C ALA A 322 2.08 16.19 38.43
N ASN A 323 2.51 16.69 39.58
CA ASN A 323 2.87 15.86 40.74
C ASN A 323 1.62 15.54 41.58
N PHE A 324 1.17 14.29 41.53
CA PHE A 324 0.04 13.79 42.33
C PHE A 324 0.48 12.90 43.51
N SER A 325 1.76 12.95 43.90
CA SER A 325 2.29 12.08 44.96
C SER A 325 1.49 12.21 46.26
N ALA A 326 1.00 13.41 46.60
CA ALA A 326 0.18 13.68 47.78
C ALA A 326 -1.22 13.04 47.76
N LEU A 327 -1.71 12.61 46.60
CA LEU A 327 -3.01 11.94 46.45
C LEU A 327 -2.89 10.42 46.35
N GLN A 328 -1.70 9.91 46.05
CA GLN A 328 -1.44 8.48 45.95
C GLN A 328 -1.64 7.79 47.31
N VAL A 329 -1.76 6.46 47.27
CA VAL A 329 -1.90 5.64 48.48
C VAL A 329 -0.70 5.87 49.39
N GLN A 330 -0.94 6.42 50.58
CA GLN A 330 0.09 6.71 51.57
C GLN A 330 -0.31 6.17 52.95
N THR A 331 0.69 6.06 53.83
CA THR A 331 0.49 5.72 55.24
C THR A 331 1.07 6.84 56.09
N VAL A 332 0.32 7.29 57.10
CA VAL A 332 0.78 8.30 58.05
C VAL A 332 1.72 7.68 59.08
N ALA A 333 2.85 8.33 59.37
CA ALA A 333 3.77 7.89 60.41
C ALA A 333 3.08 7.88 61.78
N GLY A 334 3.17 6.76 62.50
CA GLY A 334 2.45 6.54 63.77
C GLY A 334 0.97 6.19 63.63
N CYS A 335 0.48 5.97 62.40
CA CYS A 335 -0.91 5.60 62.10
C CYS A 335 -0.94 4.71 60.86
N SER A 336 -0.34 3.51 60.97
CA SER A 336 -0.19 2.59 59.85
C SER A 336 -0.45 1.14 60.27
N GLY A 337 -1.37 0.47 59.60
CA GLY A 337 -1.64 -0.97 59.73
C GLY A 337 -1.01 -1.77 58.59
N PRO A 338 0.22 -2.30 58.73
CA PRO A 338 0.91 -3.02 57.64
C PRO A 338 0.23 -4.33 57.25
N SER A 339 -0.51 -4.95 58.17
CA SER A 339 -1.24 -6.20 57.91
C SER A 339 -2.40 -6.02 56.90
N ALA A 340 -2.88 -4.80 56.68
CA ALA A 340 -3.96 -4.52 55.73
C ALA A 340 -3.60 -4.93 54.29
N GLN A 341 -2.34 -4.75 53.88
CA GLN A 341 -1.88 -5.17 52.55
C GLN A 341 -2.05 -6.68 52.37
N SER A 342 -1.58 -7.50 53.30
CA SER A 342 -1.67 -8.96 53.22
C SER A 342 -3.11 -9.47 53.33
N ILE A 343 -3.94 -8.85 54.19
CA ILE A 343 -5.37 -9.19 54.34
C ILE A 343 -6.10 -8.96 53.02
N VAL A 344 -5.96 -7.77 52.43
CA VAL A 344 -6.67 -7.41 51.19
C VAL A 344 -6.14 -8.24 50.02
N GLN A 345 -4.83 -8.49 49.93
CA GLN A 345 -4.26 -9.38 48.92
C GLN A 345 -4.85 -10.79 49.03
N GLY A 346 -4.95 -11.33 50.24
CA GLY A 346 -5.49 -12.66 50.51
C GLY A 346 -6.98 -12.82 50.21
N LEU A 347 -7.77 -11.76 50.42
CA LEU A 347 -9.21 -11.78 50.21
C LEU A 347 -9.63 -11.46 48.77
N CYS A 348 -8.89 -10.57 48.08
CA CYS A 348 -9.35 -10.00 46.81
C CYS A 348 -8.59 -10.47 45.57
N LEU A 349 -7.33 -10.92 45.66
CA LEU A 349 -6.59 -11.35 44.46
C LEU A 349 -7.29 -12.56 43.80
N GLY A 350 -7.43 -12.52 42.48
CA GLY A 350 -8.10 -13.57 41.70
C GLY A 350 -9.63 -13.56 41.77
N GLN A 351 -10.25 -12.53 42.35
CA GLN A 351 -11.70 -12.34 42.31
C GLN A 351 -12.11 -11.25 41.32
N THR A 352 -13.30 -11.38 40.72
CA THR A 352 -13.89 -10.36 39.84
C THR A 352 -14.56 -9.23 40.61
N SER A 353 -15.06 -9.54 41.81
CA SER A 353 -15.63 -8.60 42.76
C SER A 353 -15.26 -9.03 44.17
N CYS A 354 -14.75 -8.10 44.98
CA CYS A 354 -14.33 -8.34 46.36
C CYS A 354 -15.01 -7.33 47.29
N THR A 355 -15.66 -7.83 48.34
CA THR A 355 -16.31 -7.00 49.37
C THR A 355 -15.65 -7.26 50.72
N ILE A 356 -15.11 -6.23 51.35
CA ILE A 356 -14.49 -6.30 52.68
C ILE A 356 -15.26 -5.40 53.64
N ASN A 357 -15.78 -5.97 54.72
CA ASN A 357 -16.32 -5.19 55.83
C ASN A 357 -15.17 -4.70 56.68
N VAL A 358 -14.98 -3.38 56.83
CA VAL A 358 -13.83 -2.80 57.56
C VAL A 358 -14.12 -2.80 59.06
N THR A 359 -13.57 -3.77 59.80
CA THR A 359 -13.80 -3.99 61.23
C THR A 359 -12.49 -4.26 61.97
N GLU A 360 -12.30 -3.59 63.11
CA GLU A 360 -11.11 -3.79 63.97
C GLU A 360 -11.30 -4.93 64.99
N SER A 361 -12.53 -5.40 65.18
CA SER A 361 -12.91 -6.36 66.24
C SER A 361 -12.78 -7.83 65.86
N SER A 362 -12.54 -8.13 64.58
CA SER A 362 -12.52 -9.48 64.02
C SER A 362 -11.26 -9.73 63.20
N ASP A 363 -10.70 -10.92 63.33
CA ASP A 363 -9.63 -11.37 62.44
C ASP A 363 -10.20 -11.77 61.07
N TYR A 364 -9.49 -11.39 60.00
CA TYR A 364 -9.81 -11.80 58.65
C TYR A 364 -9.13 -13.12 58.34
N LEU A 365 -9.87 -14.07 57.78
CA LEU A 365 -9.38 -15.39 57.40
C LEU A 365 -9.37 -15.52 55.88
N TRP A 366 -8.24 -15.93 55.31
CA TRP A 366 -8.13 -16.23 53.88
C TRP A 366 -7.28 -17.48 53.62
N LYS A 367 -7.41 -18.05 52.43
CA LYS A 367 -6.61 -19.19 51.98
C LYS A 367 -5.36 -18.68 51.28
N ALA A 368 -4.19 -19.18 51.68
CA ALA A 368 -2.95 -18.92 50.96
C ALA A 368 -3.00 -19.65 49.60
N ASP A 369 -2.91 -18.87 48.53
CA ASP A 369 -2.80 -19.33 47.15
C ASP A 369 -1.44 -18.94 46.57
N SER A 370 -0.65 -19.94 46.21
CA SER A 370 0.65 -19.80 45.56
C SER A 370 0.54 -19.19 44.15
N SER A 371 -0.62 -19.31 43.50
CA SER A 371 -0.88 -18.77 42.15
C SER A 371 -0.91 -17.25 42.13
N TRP A 372 -1.24 -16.64 43.27
CA TRP A 372 -1.41 -15.19 43.47
C TRP A 372 -0.39 -14.60 44.45
N ASN A 373 0.60 -15.40 44.86
CA ASN A 373 1.64 -15.04 45.84
C ASN A 373 1.07 -14.40 47.13
N THR A 374 -0.08 -14.90 47.59
CA THR A 374 -0.71 -14.42 48.82
C THR A 374 0.08 -14.99 50.01
N THR A 375 0.74 -14.12 50.76
CA THR A 375 1.60 -14.52 51.88
C THR A 375 0.90 -14.25 53.21
N CYS A 376 1.10 -15.13 54.20
CA CYS A 376 0.63 -14.86 55.56
C CYS A 376 1.55 -13.83 56.24
N PRO A 377 1.00 -12.88 57.01
CA PRO A 377 1.80 -11.96 57.79
C PRO A 377 2.61 -12.70 58.88
N PRO A 378 3.75 -12.14 59.32
CA PRO A 378 4.62 -12.78 60.30
C PRO A 378 3.89 -12.99 61.64
N GLY A 379 3.62 -14.26 61.99
CA GLY A 379 2.95 -14.65 63.24
C GLY A 379 1.52 -15.21 63.11
N GLY A 380 0.95 -15.30 61.91
CA GLY A 380 -0.35 -15.94 61.64
C GLY A 380 -0.21 -17.40 61.22
N ASN A 381 -0.89 -18.32 61.93
CA ASN A 381 -0.65 -19.77 61.84
C ASN A 381 -1.25 -20.47 60.60
N SER A 382 -0.45 -21.41 60.07
CA SER A 382 -0.69 -22.44 59.02
C SER A 382 -0.27 -22.07 57.59
N SER A 383 0.30 -23.05 56.86
CA SER A 383 0.78 -22.90 55.47
C SER A 383 -0.34 -22.86 54.42
N VAL A 384 -1.61 -22.90 54.84
CA VAL A 384 -2.79 -23.06 53.97
C VAL A 384 -3.86 -22.02 54.26
N PHE A 385 -4.10 -21.66 55.51
CA PHE A 385 -5.04 -20.60 55.91
C PHE A 385 -4.31 -19.56 56.75
N CYS A 386 -4.43 -18.30 56.36
CA CYS A 386 -3.85 -17.17 57.08
C CYS A 386 -4.95 -16.44 57.86
N SER A 387 -4.63 -15.94 59.06
CA SER A 387 -5.50 -15.06 59.83
C SER A 387 -4.75 -13.83 60.34
N ALA A 388 -5.34 -12.64 60.22
CA ALA A 388 -4.78 -11.41 60.79
C ALA A 388 -5.86 -10.34 61.02
N GLY A 389 -5.67 -9.52 62.05
CA GLY A 389 -6.45 -8.31 62.28
C GLY A 389 -5.82 -7.07 61.64
N LEU A 390 -6.62 -6.05 61.34
CA LEU A 390 -6.15 -4.80 60.70
C LEU A 390 -5.13 -4.02 61.55
N LEU A 391 -5.16 -4.19 62.88
CA LEU A 391 -4.24 -3.52 63.82
C LEU A 391 -2.93 -4.29 64.05
N ALA A 392 -2.79 -5.50 63.50
CA ALA A 392 -1.65 -6.35 63.78
C ALA A 392 -0.35 -5.76 63.19
N GLY A 393 0.69 -5.64 64.03
CA GLY A 393 2.02 -5.16 63.65
C GLY A 393 2.12 -3.66 63.32
N GLY A 394 1.08 -2.86 63.60
CA GLY A 394 1.03 -1.43 63.31
C GLY A 394 1.28 -0.52 64.52
N ASP A 395 1.70 0.71 64.25
CA ASP A 395 1.74 1.82 65.23
C ASP A 395 0.57 2.77 64.95
N PHE A 396 -0.18 3.11 66.00
CA PHE A 396 -1.39 3.95 65.95
C PHE A 396 -1.34 5.13 66.95
N SER A 397 -0.14 5.49 67.42
CA SER A 397 0.12 6.61 68.34
C SER A 397 -0.46 7.96 67.88
N THR A 398 -0.53 8.23 66.58
CA THR A 398 -1.04 9.50 66.02
C THR A 398 -2.52 9.49 65.65
N CYS A 399 -3.16 8.31 65.57
CA CYS A 399 -4.60 8.16 65.30
C CYS A 399 -5.25 7.15 66.26
N PRO A 400 -5.50 7.49 67.53
CA PRO A 400 -5.99 6.54 68.53
C PRO A 400 -7.48 6.18 68.36
N SER A 401 -8.29 7.05 67.75
CA SER A 401 -9.72 6.83 67.58
C SER A 401 -10.05 5.96 66.35
N PRO A 402 -10.95 4.96 66.46
CA PRO A 402 -11.37 4.15 65.31
C PRO A 402 -12.15 4.94 64.25
N SER A 403 -12.79 6.05 64.64
CA SER A 403 -13.58 6.91 63.73
C SER A 403 -12.75 7.73 62.74
N THR A 404 -11.44 7.87 62.97
CA THR A 404 -10.51 8.63 62.12
C THR A 404 -9.71 7.73 61.17
N ARG A 405 -9.88 6.41 61.27
CA ARG A 405 -9.16 5.43 60.45
C ARG A 405 -10.01 4.95 59.28
N GLY A 406 -9.36 4.55 58.20
CA GLY A 406 -10.03 4.00 57.02
C GLY A 406 -9.15 3.01 56.28
N LEU A 407 -9.75 2.32 55.31
CA LEU A 407 -9.07 1.43 54.38
C LEU A 407 -9.20 1.99 52.97
N LEU A 408 -8.07 2.24 52.32
CA LEU A 408 -7.97 2.63 50.91
C LEU A 408 -7.34 1.48 50.13
N VAL A 409 -7.98 1.06 49.04
CA VAL A 409 -7.47 0.02 48.16
C VAL A 409 -7.51 0.49 46.71
N VAL A 410 -6.38 0.42 46.04
CA VAL A 410 -6.25 0.59 44.59
C VAL A 410 -5.87 -0.77 44.01
N ALA A 411 -6.73 -1.31 43.17
CA ALA A 411 -6.55 -2.59 42.50
C ALA A 411 -6.37 -2.38 40.99
N GLN A 412 -5.55 -3.22 40.37
CA GLN A 412 -5.43 -3.32 38.92
C GLN A 412 -6.08 -4.63 38.48
N CYS A 413 -7.10 -4.51 37.64
CA CYS A 413 -7.86 -5.59 37.07
C CYS A 413 -7.26 -6.00 35.73
N PHE A 414 -6.93 -7.28 35.59
CA PHE A 414 -6.50 -7.86 34.31
C PHE A 414 -6.64 -9.38 34.36
N THR A 415 -6.69 -10.00 33.18
CA THR A 415 -6.66 -11.46 33.06
C THR A 415 -5.22 -11.95 33.29
N THR A 416 -4.97 -12.61 34.43
CA THR A 416 -3.64 -13.15 34.75
C THR A 416 -3.40 -14.49 34.06
N GLN A 417 -4.46 -15.30 33.99
CA GLN A 417 -4.50 -16.58 33.31
C GLN A 417 -5.56 -16.54 32.21
N ILE A 418 -5.17 -17.02 31.02
CA ILE A 418 -6.09 -17.28 29.93
C ILE A 418 -6.48 -18.75 30.08
N ASP A 419 -7.73 -19.01 30.41
CA ASP A 419 -8.28 -20.37 30.45
C ASP A 419 -8.48 -20.88 29.02
N ILE A 420 -7.79 -21.97 28.66
CA ILE A 420 -7.87 -22.58 27.33
C ILE A 420 -8.41 -24.02 27.44
N SER A 421 -8.86 -24.44 28.63
CA SER A 421 -9.35 -25.80 28.92
C SER A 421 -10.54 -26.22 28.05
N ASN A 422 -11.35 -25.25 27.60
CA ASN A 422 -12.51 -25.46 26.73
C ASN A 422 -12.12 -25.84 25.29
N SER A 423 -10.86 -25.67 24.89
CA SER A 423 -10.39 -25.99 23.54
C SER A 423 -9.72 -27.36 23.47
N TRP A 424 -10.28 -28.24 22.64
CA TRP A 424 -9.77 -29.59 22.42
C TRP A 424 -8.31 -29.62 21.93
N ALA A 425 -7.88 -28.61 21.15
CA ALA A 425 -6.54 -28.57 20.56
C ALA A 425 -5.44 -28.30 21.59
N PHE A 426 -5.69 -27.43 22.57
CA PHE A 426 -4.73 -27.10 23.62
C PHE A 426 -4.72 -28.12 24.75
N ARG A 427 -5.86 -28.78 24.98
CA ARG A 427 -5.97 -29.92 25.91
C ARG A 427 -5.11 -31.11 25.49
N ILE A 428 -4.96 -31.38 24.19
CA ILE A 428 -4.04 -32.43 23.67
C ILE A 428 -2.57 -32.07 23.92
N MET A 429 -2.23 -30.77 23.94
CA MET A 429 -0.89 -30.28 24.29
C MET A 429 -0.66 -30.19 25.81
N GLY A 430 -1.64 -30.56 26.64
CA GLY A 430 -1.55 -30.54 28.11
C GLY A 430 -1.61 -29.14 28.72
N TRP A 431 -2.19 -28.16 28.02
CA TRP A 431 -2.32 -26.79 28.50
C TRP A 431 -3.75 -26.51 28.95
N ASP A 432 -3.96 -26.44 30.26
CA ASP A 432 -5.26 -26.10 30.85
C ASP A 432 -5.42 -24.57 31.04
N ALA A 433 -4.33 -23.86 31.35
CA ALA A 433 -4.29 -22.40 31.42
C ALA A 433 -2.89 -21.86 31.04
N ILE A 434 -2.82 -20.65 30.48
CA ILE A 434 -1.55 -19.96 30.18
C ILE A 434 -1.53 -18.57 30.80
N THR A 435 -0.42 -18.21 31.45
CA THR A 435 -0.24 -16.84 31.96
C THR A 435 -0.02 -15.86 30.81
N ARG A 436 -0.59 -14.65 30.91
CA ARG A 436 -0.39 -13.56 29.91
C ARG A 436 1.09 -13.29 29.53
N PRO A 437 2.06 -13.17 30.45
CA PRO A 437 3.46 -12.92 30.09
C PRO A 437 4.11 -14.09 29.34
N LEU A 438 3.77 -15.34 29.68
CA LEU A 438 4.28 -16.50 28.96
C LEU A 438 3.73 -16.56 27.52
N PHE A 439 2.45 -16.22 27.35
CA PHE A 439 1.84 -16.10 26.03
C PHE A 439 2.50 -15.02 25.19
N LEU A 440 2.75 -13.83 25.76
CA LEU A 440 3.43 -12.73 25.07
C LEU A 440 4.83 -13.16 24.62
N LYS A 441 5.63 -13.78 25.50
CA LYS A 441 6.96 -14.32 25.17
C LYS A 441 6.91 -15.34 24.02
N MET A 442 5.93 -16.24 24.03
CA MET A 442 5.71 -17.21 22.95
C MET A 442 5.38 -16.51 21.62
N ALA A 443 4.45 -15.55 21.64
CA ALA A 443 4.07 -14.79 20.44
C ALA A 443 5.26 -14.00 19.87
N VAL A 444 6.11 -13.43 20.74
CA VAL A 444 7.38 -12.80 20.34
C VAL A 444 8.32 -13.80 19.67
N GLY A 445 8.53 -14.95 20.30
CA GLY A 445 9.40 -16.00 19.76
C GLY A 445 8.96 -16.48 18.37
N LEU A 446 7.65 -16.71 18.18
CA LEU A 446 7.08 -17.11 16.89
C LEU A 446 7.27 -16.05 15.80
N ASP A 447 7.13 -14.76 16.13
CA ASP A 447 7.36 -13.67 15.17
C ASP A 447 8.83 -13.53 14.80
N VAL A 448 9.76 -13.63 15.77
CA VAL A 448 11.21 -13.61 15.50
C VAL A 448 11.60 -14.77 14.59
N ILE A 449 11.09 -15.98 14.86
CA ILE A 449 11.30 -17.16 14.00
C ILE A 449 10.73 -16.90 12.60
N ALA A 450 9.51 -16.38 12.49
CA ALA A 450 8.89 -16.07 11.20
C ALA A 450 9.70 -15.05 10.38
N CYS A 451 10.20 -13.99 11.02
CA CYS A 451 11.09 -13.00 10.39
C CYS A 451 12.43 -13.61 9.96
N ALA A 452 13.04 -14.46 10.79
CA ALA A 452 14.29 -15.16 10.44
C ALA A 452 14.09 -16.11 9.24
N VAL A 453 12.99 -16.89 9.24
CA VAL A 453 12.62 -17.76 8.10
C VAL A 453 12.39 -16.93 6.84
N PHE A 454 11.72 -15.78 6.95
CA PHE A 454 11.53 -14.86 5.83
C PHE A 454 12.87 -14.38 5.25
N LEU A 455 13.79 -13.90 6.09
CA LEU A 455 15.11 -13.42 5.66
C LEU A 455 15.95 -14.53 5.02
N LEU A 456 15.97 -15.73 5.63
CA LEU A 456 16.68 -16.89 5.07
C LEU A 456 16.12 -17.28 3.69
N MET A 457 14.79 -17.26 3.53
CA MET A 457 14.14 -17.54 2.25
C MET A 457 14.45 -16.48 1.20
N VAL A 458 14.49 -15.20 1.56
CA VAL A 458 14.88 -14.12 0.63
C VAL A 458 16.34 -14.27 0.19
N VAL A 459 17.26 -14.57 1.12
CA VAL A 459 18.67 -14.82 0.80
C VAL A 459 18.82 -16.06 -0.10
N TRP A 460 18.11 -17.13 0.22
CA TRP A 460 18.08 -18.34 -0.60
C TRP A 460 17.53 -18.04 -2.00
N MET A 461 16.43 -17.30 -2.12
CA MET A 461 15.81 -16.93 -3.39
C MET A 461 16.75 -16.09 -4.24
N LYS A 462 17.43 -15.09 -3.66
CA LYS A 462 18.43 -14.28 -4.36
C LYS A 462 19.58 -15.13 -4.91
N ARG A 463 20.03 -16.12 -4.13
CA ARG A 463 21.06 -17.08 -4.58
C ARG A 463 20.54 -17.95 -5.72
N GLN A 464 19.30 -18.42 -5.66
CA GLN A 464 18.70 -19.23 -6.72
C GLN A 464 18.46 -18.44 -8.01
N GLU A 465 18.05 -17.19 -7.91
CA GLU A 465 17.90 -16.29 -9.06
C GLU A 465 19.23 -16.10 -9.80
N ALA A 466 20.32 -15.86 -9.06
CA ALA A 466 21.66 -15.76 -9.64
C ALA A 466 22.07 -17.06 -10.37
N ASN A 467 21.81 -18.22 -9.76
CA ASN A 467 22.08 -19.52 -10.39
C ASN A 467 21.23 -19.76 -11.65
N ALA A 468 19.98 -19.31 -11.65
CA ALA A 468 19.07 -19.46 -12.80
C ALA A 468 19.51 -18.57 -13.97
N MET A 469 19.90 -17.31 -13.71
CA MET A 469 20.44 -16.42 -14.74
C MET A 469 21.69 -17.01 -15.39
N ALA A 470 22.63 -17.53 -14.60
CA ALA A 470 23.84 -18.15 -15.12
C ALA A 470 23.57 -19.37 -16.03
N ARG A 471 22.53 -20.17 -15.74
CA ARG A 471 22.13 -21.29 -16.61
C ARG A 471 21.57 -20.81 -17.95
N ILE A 472 20.71 -19.79 -17.92
CA ILE A 472 20.08 -19.25 -19.13
C ILE A 472 21.11 -18.57 -20.03
N GLU A 473 22.08 -17.88 -19.44
CA GLU A 473 23.20 -17.27 -20.15
C GLU A 473 24.03 -18.31 -20.90
N HIS A 474 24.20 -19.51 -20.33
CA HIS A 474 24.86 -20.64 -21.02
C HIS A 474 24.00 -21.27 -22.12
N GLU A 475 22.67 -21.30 -21.97
CA GLU A 475 21.76 -21.94 -22.94
C GLU A 475 21.39 -21.02 -24.12
N ARG A 476 21.51 -19.70 -23.95
CA ARG A 476 21.07 -18.71 -24.93
C ARG A 476 22.20 -17.79 -25.34
N THR A 477 22.61 -17.89 -26.61
CA THR A 477 23.47 -16.88 -27.23
C THR A 477 22.68 -15.59 -27.39
N THR A 478 23.02 -14.57 -26.60
CA THR A 478 22.44 -13.23 -26.70
C THR A 478 23.51 -12.22 -27.11
N VAL A 479 23.09 -11.16 -27.80
CA VAL A 479 23.98 -10.08 -28.25
C VAL A 479 24.68 -9.39 -27.07
N GLN A 480 24.08 -9.41 -25.88
CA GLN A 480 24.64 -8.82 -24.65
C GLN A 480 25.98 -9.45 -24.26
N ASN A 481 26.19 -10.74 -24.55
CA ASN A 481 27.43 -11.47 -24.21
C ASN A 481 28.61 -11.07 -25.10
N TYR A 482 28.37 -10.29 -26.15
CA TYR A 482 29.38 -9.87 -27.13
C TYR A 482 29.50 -8.35 -27.25
N THR A 483 28.61 -7.59 -26.59
CA THR A 483 28.46 -6.16 -26.85
C THR A 483 28.74 -5.35 -25.59
N VAL A 484 29.59 -4.34 -25.73
CA VAL A 484 29.85 -3.35 -24.68
C VAL A 484 29.34 -1.97 -25.07
N GLN A 485 28.91 -1.20 -24.08
CA GLN A 485 28.49 0.19 -24.25
C GLN A 485 29.61 1.13 -23.78
N LEU A 486 30.09 1.98 -24.70
CA LEU A 486 30.97 3.10 -24.39
C LEU A 486 30.14 4.36 -24.10
N LEU A 487 30.31 4.87 -22.89
CA LEU A 487 29.63 6.07 -22.39
C LEU A 487 30.54 7.30 -22.53
N HIS A 488 29.96 8.42 -23.00
CA HIS A 488 30.62 9.72 -23.15
C HIS A 488 31.73 9.74 -24.20
N LEU A 489 31.34 9.74 -25.48
CA LEU A 489 32.28 9.86 -26.59
C LEU A 489 33.02 11.21 -26.59
N PRO A 490 34.27 11.25 -27.10
CA PRO A 490 34.96 12.52 -27.36
C PRO A 490 34.22 13.32 -28.44
N LYS A 491 34.42 14.65 -28.44
CA LYS A 491 33.89 15.52 -29.49
C LYS A 491 34.51 15.11 -30.83
N HIS A 492 33.68 14.97 -31.85
CA HIS A 492 34.06 14.51 -33.18
C HIS A 492 33.22 15.25 -34.23
N THR A 493 33.68 15.23 -35.47
CA THR A 493 33.01 15.83 -36.64
C THR A 493 32.47 14.77 -37.60
N ASP A 494 33.12 13.59 -37.67
CA ASP A 494 32.76 12.48 -38.55
C ASP A 494 32.56 11.20 -37.73
N VAL A 495 31.35 10.65 -37.79
CA VAL A 495 30.93 9.45 -37.05
C VAL A 495 31.50 8.17 -37.68
N LEU A 496 31.64 8.11 -39.01
CA LEU A 496 32.15 6.92 -39.70
C LEU A 496 33.62 6.72 -39.37
N LYS A 497 34.41 7.80 -39.44
CA LYS A 497 35.81 7.77 -39.05
C LYS A 497 36.00 7.42 -37.57
N LEU A 498 35.13 7.95 -36.70
CA LEU A 498 35.14 7.64 -35.27
C LEU A 498 34.98 6.14 -34.99
N GLY A 499 34.10 5.46 -35.74
CA GLY A 499 33.89 4.01 -35.61
C GLY A 499 35.14 3.19 -35.93
N VAL A 500 35.80 3.51 -37.05
CA VAL A 500 37.03 2.84 -37.47
C VAL A 500 38.18 3.11 -36.48
N ASP A 501 38.35 4.36 -36.06
CA ASP A 501 39.39 4.75 -35.10
C ASP A 501 39.14 4.07 -33.73
N LEU A 502 37.88 3.93 -33.32
CA LEU A 502 37.51 3.27 -32.07
C LEU A 502 37.76 1.76 -32.11
N ALA A 503 37.36 1.10 -33.21
CA ALA A 503 37.59 -0.32 -33.41
C ALA A 503 39.09 -0.64 -33.39
N THR A 504 39.88 0.05 -34.21
CA THR A 504 41.34 -0.13 -34.26
C THR A 504 42.02 0.14 -32.92
N HIS A 505 41.57 1.15 -32.17
CA HIS A 505 42.08 1.41 -30.82
C HIS A 505 41.78 0.24 -29.85
N LEU A 506 40.56 -0.29 -29.85
CA LEU A 506 40.20 -1.39 -28.96
C LEU A 506 40.91 -2.69 -29.36
N GLU A 507 40.99 -3.00 -30.65
CA GLU A 507 41.70 -4.19 -31.14
C GLU A 507 43.18 -4.16 -30.76
N THR A 508 43.84 -3.02 -30.90
CA THR A 508 45.27 -2.86 -30.53
C THR A 508 45.48 -2.97 -29.02
N VAL A 509 44.65 -2.31 -28.20
CA VAL A 509 44.79 -2.33 -26.74
C VAL A 509 44.45 -3.71 -26.16
N LEU A 510 43.41 -4.37 -26.65
CA LEU A 510 42.94 -5.65 -26.11
C LEU A 510 43.76 -6.85 -26.61
N THR A 511 44.30 -6.79 -27.83
CA THR A 511 45.20 -7.85 -28.35
C THR A 511 46.56 -7.83 -27.67
N ALA A 512 47.01 -6.67 -27.18
CA ALA A 512 48.25 -6.53 -26.42
C ALA A 512 48.17 -7.08 -24.98
N LYS A 513 47.01 -7.59 -24.56
CA LYS A 513 46.75 -8.07 -23.20
C LYS A 513 46.56 -9.58 -23.16
N GLU A 514 46.83 -10.15 -22.00
CA GLU A 514 46.73 -11.59 -21.79
C GLU A 514 45.31 -12.10 -22.03
N PRO A 515 45.16 -13.28 -22.66
CA PRO A 515 43.87 -13.90 -22.86
C PRO A 515 43.17 -14.23 -21.54
N VAL A 516 41.85 -14.13 -21.55
CA VAL A 516 40.95 -14.59 -20.48
C VAL A 516 40.85 -16.09 -20.50
N TYR A 517 40.53 -16.68 -21.66
CA TYR A 517 40.50 -18.13 -21.83
C TYR A 517 41.11 -18.57 -23.16
N ASN A 518 40.79 -17.89 -24.27
CA ASN A 518 41.28 -18.27 -25.59
C ASN A 518 42.32 -17.26 -26.13
N PRO A 519 43.49 -17.71 -26.63
CA PRO A 519 44.53 -16.85 -27.18
C PRO A 519 44.23 -16.41 -28.63
N ILE A 520 43.03 -15.91 -28.88
CA ILE A 520 42.59 -15.40 -30.18
C ILE A 520 42.82 -13.87 -30.20
N PRO A 521 43.28 -13.27 -31.31
CA PRO A 521 43.37 -11.81 -31.45
C PRO A 521 41.97 -11.20 -31.40
N VAL A 522 41.81 -10.08 -30.69
CA VAL A 522 40.50 -9.46 -30.52
C VAL A 522 40.16 -8.66 -31.78
N LYS A 523 38.98 -8.94 -32.35
CA LYS A 523 38.40 -8.21 -33.46
C LYS A 523 37.02 -7.64 -33.11
N VAL A 524 36.74 -6.45 -33.61
CA VAL A 524 35.45 -5.78 -33.47
C VAL A 524 34.61 -6.11 -34.70
N ALA A 525 33.45 -6.72 -34.47
CA ALA A 525 32.51 -7.07 -35.54
C ALA A 525 31.77 -5.84 -36.09
N ASP A 526 31.29 -4.97 -35.19
CA ASP A 526 30.59 -3.75 -35.57
C ASP A 526 30.59 -2.70 -34.45
N VAL A 527 30.44 -1.43 -34.83
CA VAL A 527 30.29 -0.28 -33.92
C VAL A 527 29.05 0.51 -34.30
N HIS A 528 28.01 0.39 -33.48
CA HIS A 528 26.77 1.15 -33.64
C HIS A 528 26.73 2.38 -32.71
N PHE A 529 26.32 3.53 -33.23
CA PHE A 529 26.25 4.77 -32.45
C PHE A 529 24.82 5.15 -32.06
N GLY A 530 24.65 5.58 -30.81
CA GLY A 530 23.47 6.33 -30.37
C GLY A 530 23.65 7.80 -30.72
N MET A 531 22.82 8.34 -31.61
CA MET A 531 22.95 9.69 -32.16
C MET A 531 22.02 10.72 -31.47
N THR A 532 22.35 12.01 -31.61
CA THR A 532 21.50 13.14 -31.19
C THR A 532 20.36 13.43 -32.18
N ASN A 533 19.62 12.41 -32.61
CA ASN A 533 18.53 12.52 -33.59
C ASN A 533 17.15 12.21 -32.98
N ALA A 534 16.96 12.49 -31.68
CA ALA A 534 15.72 12.18 -30.97
C ALA A 534 14.48 12.77 -31.65
N VAL A 535 14.58 14.00 -32.18
CA VAL A 535 13.46 14.66 -32.90
C VAL A 535 13.12 13.91 -34.19
N GLN A 536 14.13 13.50 -34.96
CA GLN A 536 13.94 12.71 -36.18
C GLN A 536 13.29 11.35 -35.85
N ILE A 537 13.76 10.68 -34.80
CA ILE A 537 13.20 9.39 -34.34
C ILE A 537 11.73 9.54 -33.92
N ASP A 538 11.39 10.60 -33.17
CA ASP A 538 10.00 10.85 -32.74
C ASP A 538 9.07 11.08 -33.94
N VAL A 539 9.51 11.88 -34.92
CA VAL A 539 8.74 12.10 -36.15
C VAL A 539 8.65 10.83 -36.99
N MET A 540 9.73 10.06 -37.14
CA MET A 540 9.69 8.76 -37.85
C MET A 540 8.75 7.77 -37.19
N ARG A 541 8.64 7.77 -35.85
CA ARG A 541 7.66 6.97 -35.13
C ARG A 541 6.23 7.42 -35.45
N LYS A 542 5.92 8.71 -35.32
CA LYS A 542 4.60 9.27 -35.64
C LYS A 542 4.21 9.04 -37.10
N ARG A 543 5.17 9.19 -38.01
CA ARG A 543 5.03 8.80 -39.41
C ARG A 543 4.69 7.31 -39.53
N GLY A 544 5.37 6.45 -38.79
CA GLY A 544 5.10 5.01 -38.76
C GLY A 544 3.69 4.66 -38.24
N THR A 545 3.18 5.38 -37.24
CA THR A 545 1.80 5.17 -36.73
C THR A 545 0.77 5.61 -37.76
N VAL A 546 0.95 6.78 -38.38
CA VAL A 546 0.08 7.28 -39.46
C VAL A 546 0.15 6.35 -40.68
N ALA A 547 1.34 5.90 -41.09
CA ALA A 547 1.52 4.95 -42.19
C ALA A 547 0.82 3.61 -41.90
N ALA A 548 0.89 3.11 -40.66
CA ALA A 548 0.18 1.91 -40.26
C ALA A 548 -1.35 2.12 -40.29
N GLN A 549 -1.86 3.27 -39.86
CA GLN A 549 -3.28 3.63 -39.94
C GLN A 549 -3.74 3.74 -41.41
N LEU A 550 -2.95 4.40 -42.26
CA LEU A 550 -3.23 4.54 -43.69
C LEU A 550 -3.25 3.18 -44.38
N PHE A 551 -2.30 2.30 -44.06
CA PHE A 551 -2.26 0.93 -44.55
C PHE A 551 -3.54 0.17 -44.17
N LEU A 552 -4.04 0.32 -42.94
CA LEU A 552 -5.30 -0.29 -42.49
C LEU A 552 -6.52 0.27 -43.22
N GLU A 553 -6.60 1.59 -43.44
CA GLU A 553 -7.68 2.20 -44.20
C GLU A 553 -7.67 1.76 -45.68
N ASN A 554 -6.49 1.68 -46.30
CA ASN A 554 -6.35 1.19 -47.67
C ASN A 554 -6.77 -0.27 -47.79
N GLN A 555 -6.46 -1.11 -46.79
CA GLN A 555 -6.98 -2.47 -46.70
C GLN A 555 -8.51 -2.51 -46.59
N ARG A 556 -9.13 -1.62 -45.80
CA ARG A 556 -10.60 -1.50 -45.71
C ARG A 556 -11.19 -1.09 -47.07
N ILE A 557 -10.59 -0.14 -47.76
CA ILE A 557 -11.04 0.32 -49.10
C ILE A 557 -10.97 -0.82 -50.11
N ALA A 558 -9.84 -1.52 -50.22
CA ALA A 558 -9.66 -2.64 -51.14
C ALA A 558 -10.73 -3.72 -50.92
N LYS A 559 -11.00 -4.05 -49.66
CA LYS A 559 -12.08 -4.96 -49.27
C LYS A 559 -13.46 -4.43 -49.67
N PHE A 560 -13.79 -3.18 -49.37
CA PHE A 560 -15.10 -2.63 -49.72
C PHE A 560 -15.31 -2.68 -51.24
N LYS A 561 -14.31 -2.28 -52.04
CA LYS A 561 -14.33 -2.40 -53.51
C LYS A 561 -14.62 -3.83 -53.96
N ALA A 562 -14.00 -4.83 -53.34
CA ALA A 562 -14.28 -6.25 -53.64
C ALA A 562 -15.71 -6.70 -53.29
N LEU A 563 -16.44 -5.95 -52.46
CA LEU A 563 -17.83 -6.20 -52.09
C LEU A 563 -18.82 -5.35 -52.92
N GLN A 564 -18.36 -4.63 -53.94
CA GLN A 564 -19.19 -3.72 -54.75
C GLN A 564 -20.44 -4.38 -55.32
N GLU A 565 -20.31 -5.58 -55.91
CA GLU A 565 -21.43 -6.32 -56.52
C GLU A 565 -22.41 -6.91 -55.49
N LYS A 566 -22.04 -6.92 -54.21
CA LYS A 566 -22.72 -7.65 -53.13
C LYS A 566 -23.49 -6.73 -52.16
N LEU A 567 -23.27 -5.42 -52.23
CA LEU A 567 -23.92 -4.43 -51.37
C LEU A 567 -24.91 -3.56 -52.16
N LYS A 568 -25.92 -3.00 -51.47
CA LYS A 568 -26.80 -1.99 -52.05
C LYS A 568 -25.96 -0.75 -52.47
N PRO A 569 -26.15 -0.21 -53.69
CA PRO A 569 -25.27 0.83 -54.25
C PRO A 569 -25.19 2.08 -53.37
N HIS A 570 -26.32 2.57 -52.85
CA HIS A 570 -26.33 3.73 -51.95
C HIS A 570 -25.53 3.52 -50.64
N ILE A 571 -25.56 2.31 -50.05
CA ILE A 571 -24.82 2.03 -48.81
C ILE A 571 -23.32 1.91 -49.12
N PHE A 572 -22.99 1.29 -50.25
CA PHE A 572 -21.64 1.15 -50.74
C PHE A 572 -20.99 2.52 -51.01
N GLU A 573 -21.62 3.38 -51.81
CA GLU A 573 -21.08 4.71 -52.16
C GLU A 573 -20.88 5.59 -50.93
N LYS A 574 -21.88 5.65 -50.02
CA LYS A 574 -21.77 6.44 -48.78
C LYS A 574 -20.60 5.99 -47.91
N ARG A 575 -20.41 4.68 -47.77
CA ARG A 575 -19.36 4.13 -46.91
C ARG A 575 -17.98 4.20 -47.55
N LEU A 576 -17.87 3.91 -48.85
CA LEU A 576 -16.63 4.06 -49.62
C LEU A 576 -16.18 5.52 -49.65
N GLY A 577 -17.10 6.46 -49.85
CA GLY A 577 -16.80 7.90 -49.79
C GLY A 577 -16.24 8.33 -48.43
N LYS A 578 -16.75 7.77 -47.33
CA LYS A 578 -16.22 8.02 -45.99
C LYS A 578 -14.81 7.48 -45.82
N LEU A 579 -14.53 6.26 -46.27
CA LEU A 579 -13.20 5.63 -46.18
C LEU A 579 -12.18 6.35 -47.07
N LEU A 580 -12.54 6.71 -48.29
CA LEU A 580 -11.68 7.48 -49.19
C LEU A 580 -11.34 8.85 -48.60
N LYS A 581 -12.30 9.53 -47.96
CA LYS A 581 -12.05 10.79 -47.25
C LYS A 581 -11.09 10.60 -46.08
N ALA A 582 -11.23 9.51 -45.31
CA ALA A 582 -10.34 9.19 -44.20
C ALA A 582 -8.92 8.84 -44.67
N SER A 583 -8.78 8.02 -45.72
CA SER A 583 -7.50 7.66 -46.34
C SER A 583 -6.77 8.91 -46.88
N ARG A 584 -7.46 9.80 -47.60
CA ARG A 584 -6.88 11.08 -48.05
C ARG A 584 -6.37 11.95 -46.89
N ALA A 585 -7.16 12.06 -45.82
CA ALA A 585 -6.75 12.83 -44.63
C ALA A 585 -5.51 12.23 -43.94
N LEU A 586 -5.37 10.90 -43.93
CA LEU A 586 -4.17 10.22 -43.41
C LEU A 586 -2.96 10.38 -44.34
N ASP A 587 -3.18 10.32 -45.66
CA ASP A 587 -2.14 10.53 -46.66
C ASP A 587 -1.59 11.97 -46.61
N GLU A 588 -2.47 12.97 -46.47
CA GLU A 588 -2.06 14.36 -46.23
C GLU A 588 -1.22 14.51 -44.95
N LYS A 589 -1.59 13.80 -43.86
CA LYS A 589 -0.79 13.77 -42.63
C LYS A 589 0.57 13.09 -42.85
N LEU A 590 0.62 12.00 -43.61
CA LEU A 590 1.86 11.28 -43.91
C LEU A 590 2.80 12.16 -44.74
N GLN A 591 2.28 12.78 -45.81
CA GLN A 591 3.03 13.73 -46.65
C GLN A 591 3.55 14.92 -45.83
N LYS A 592 2.78 15.41 -44.84
CA LYS A 592 3.25 16.46 -43.93
C LYS A 592 4.45 16.01 -43.11
N HIS A 593 4.48 14.76 -42.65
CA HIS A 593 5.63 14.20 -41.94
C HIS A 593 6.82 13.93 -42.87
N ASP A 594 6.59 13.40 -44.07
CA ASP A 594 7.63 13.19 -45.07
C ASP A 594 8.30 14.52 -45.46
N LYS A 595 7.49 15.53 -45.78
CA LYS A 595 7.98 16.88 -46.09
C LYS A 595 8.78 17.49 -44.94
N TRP A 596 8.32 17.31 -43.70
CA TRP A 596 9.06 17.78 -42.52
C TRP A 596 10.40 17.07 -42.38
N LEU A 597 10.45 15.76 -42.64
CA LEU A 597 11.70 14.97 -42.59
C LEU A 597 12.66 15.42 -43.69
N ASP A 598 12.19 15.63 -44.91
CA ASP A 598 13.02 16.13 -46.02
C ASP A 598 13.58 17.52 -45.73
N GLU A 599 12.75 18.44 -45.21
CA GLU A 599 13.17 19.78 -44.79
C GLU A 599 14.18 19.72 -43.64
N TRP A 600 13.97 18.84 -42.66
CA TRP A 600 14.90 18.63 -41.55
C TRP A 600 16.24 18.04 -42.02
N GLU A 601 16.22 17.04 -42.89
CA GLU A 601 17.43 16.43 -43.47
C GLU A 601 18.20 17.44 -44.32
N ALA A 602 17.51 18.25 -45.12
CA ALA A 602 18.12 19.33 -45.89
C ALA A 602 18.74 20.41 -44.98
N ALA A 603 18.04 20.83 -43.92
CA ALA A 603 18.51 21.82 -42.95
C ALA A 603 19.70 21.34 -42.11
N GLN A 604 19.81 20.03 -41.92
CA GLN A 604 20.84 19.36 -41.12
C GLN A 604 22.00 18.81 -41.96
N LYS A 605 21.89 18.84 -43.29
CA LYS A 605 22.95 18.43 -44.23
C LYS A 605 24.21 19.26 -43.96
N GLY A 606 25.28 18.59 -43.53
CA GLY A 606 26.56 19.23 -43.18
C GLY A 606 26.70 19.71 -41.72
N LYS A 607 25.64 19.70 -40.90
CA LYS A 607 25.68 20.11 -39.47
C LYS A 607 26.06 18.99 -38.50
N GLY A 608 26.33 17.78 -39.00
CA GLY A 608 26.92 16.65 -38.26
C GLY A 608 26.08 16.18 -37.06
N LEU A 609 25.30 15.11 -37.25
CA LEU A 609 24.74 14.37 -36.11
C LEU A 609 25.88 13.88 -35.21
N VAL A 610 25.77 14.14 -33.90
CA VAL A 610 26.82 13.79 -32.95
C VAL A 610 26.50 12.44 -32.31
N ALA A 611 27.48 11.54 -32.25
CA ALA A 611 27.35 10.30 -31.50
C ALA A 611 27.51 10.55 -29.98
N VAL A 612 26.51 10.16 -29.19
CA VAL A 612 26.51 10.31 -27.72
C VAL A 612 27.14 9.08 -27.05
N THR A 613 26.74 7.89 -27.51
CA THR A 613 27.20 6.59 -27.01
C THR A 613 27.57 5.67 -28.17
N ALA A 614 28.45 4.71 -27.94
CA ALA A 614 28.76 3.66 -28.91
C ALA A 614 28.48 2.28 -28.31
N TYR A 615 27.93 1.38 -29.10
CA TYR A 615 27.73 -0.03 -28.81
C TYR A 615 28.70 -0.79 -29.69
N ILE A 616 29.67 -1.45 -29.07
CA ILE A 616 30.76 -2.15 -29.75
C ILE A 616 30.52 -3.63 -29.58
N THR A 617 30.36 -4.34 -30.69
CA THR A 617 30.13 -5.78 -30.72
C THR A 617 31.42 -6.46 -31.15
N PHE A 618 31.88 -7.46 -30.39
CA PHE A 618 33.07 -8.26 -30.72
C PHE A 618 32.68 -9.50 -31.54
N GLU A 619 33.61 -10.00 -32.34
CA GLU A 619 33.41 -11.27 -33.09
C GLU A 619 33.31 -12.47 -32.12
N ASP A 620 34.11 -12.45 -31.05
CA ASP A 620 34.20 -13.52 -30.06
C ASP A 620 33.93 -13.02 -28.63
N GLU A 621 33.42 -13.91 -27.78
CA GLU A 621 33.17 -13.65 -26.35
C GLU A 621 34.46 -13.27 -25.60
N GLU A 622 35.60 -13.79 -26.05
CA GLU A 622 36.93 -13.43 -25.53
C GLU A 622 37.20 -11.93 -25.63
N GLY A 623 36.81 -11.27 -26.73
CA GLY A 623 36.96 -9.83 -26.91
C GLY A 623 36.15 -9.03 -25.90
N TYR A 624 34.91 -9.46 -25.67
CA TYR A 624 34.02 -8.89 -24.66
C TYR A 624 34.59 -9.02 -23.23
N LEU A 625 35.00 -10.22 -22.83
CA LEU A 625 35.53 -10.47 -21.49
C LEU A 625 36.86 -9.73 -21.24
N ARG A 626 37.76 -9.70 -22.24
CA ARG A 626 39.00 -8.91 -22.15
C ARG A 626 38.71 -7.43 -22.01
N CYS A 627 37.73 -6.92 -22.77
CA CYS A 627 37.33 -5.51 -22.68
C CYS A 627 36.86 -5.14 -21.27
N LEU A 628 35.97 -5.93 -20.67
CA LEU A 628 35.48 -5.68 -19.31
C LEU A 628 36.57 -5.83 -18.24
N ARG A 629 37.50 -6.76 -18.42
CA ARG A 629 38.67 -6.92 -17.52
C ARG A 629 39.61 -5.72 -17.59
N GLU A 630 39.87 -5.21 -18.79
CA GLU A 630 40.79 -4.08 -19.00
C GLU A 630 40.17 -2.73 -18.66
N TYR A 631 38.85 -2.61 -18.76
CA TYR A 631 38.07 -1.41 -18.46
C TYR A 631 37.00 -1.66 -17.38
N PRO A 632 37.39 -1.99 -16.14
CA PRO A 632 36.43 -2.30 -15.09
C PRO A 632 35.72 -1.04 -14.57
N SER A 633 34.43 -1.14 -14.29
CA SER A 633 33.57 -0.03 -13.83
C SER A 633 33.67 0.25 -12.31
N LEU A 634 34.87 0.30 -11.76
CA LEU A 634 35.16 0.46 -10.31
C LEU A 634 34.99 1.90 -9.77
N GLY A 635 34.21 2.75 -10.45
CA GLY A 635 33.92 4.12 -10.03
C GLY A 635 34.86 5.21 -10.56
N VAL A 636 34.67 6.44 -10.07
CA VAL A 636 35.29 7.65 -10.64
C VAL A 636 36.79 7.75 -10.34
N LEU A 637 37.22 7.32 -9.16
CA LEU A 637 38.63 7.34 -8.72
C LEU A 637 39.51 6.47 -9.61
N HIS A 638 39.12 5.21 -9.83
CA HIS A 638 39.83 4.29 -10.72
C HIS A 638 39.94 4.86 -12.14
N ARG A 639 38.85 5.46 -12.64
CA ARG A 639 38.83 6.11 -13.97
C ARG A 639 39.76 7.32 -14.03
N LEU A 640 39.96 8.06 -12.94
CA LEU A 640 40.85 9.22 -12.91
C LEU A 640 42.31 8.83 -13.20
N PHE A 641 42.72 7.66 -12.71
CA PHE A 641 44.07 7.09 -12.88
C PHE A 641 44.22 6.17 -14.09
N GLN A 642 43.27 6.19 -15.03
CA GLN A 642 43.36 5.38 -16.25
C GLN A 642 44.65 5.69 -17.04
N PRO A 643 45.50 4.69 -17.36
CA PRO A 643 46.75 4.86 -18.10
C PRO A 643 46.56 5.50 -19.47
N TYR A 644 47.58 6.20 -19.98
CA TYR A 644 47.49 6.94 -21.25
C TYR A 644 47.18 6.05 -22.46
N HIS A 645 47.75 4.85 -22.54
CA HIS A 645 47.49 3.91 -23.65
C HIS A 645 46.06 3.38 -23.69
N LYS A 646 45.30 3.47 -22.59
CA LYS A 646 43.88 3.08 -22.50
C LYS A 646 42.92 4.25 -22.80
N ARG A 647 43.45 5.44 -23.12
CA ARG A 647 42.64 6.63 -23.37
C ARG A 647 42.42 6.80 -24.86
N PHE A 648 41.17 6.74 -25.28
CA PHE A 648 40.81 7.05 -26.66
C PHE A 648 40.82 8.57 -26.89
N MET A 649 41.58 9.03 -27.88
CA MET A 649 41.80 10.45 -28.18
C MET A 649 42.17 11.30 -26.95
N LYS A 650 43.06 10.79 -26.08
CA LYS A 650 43.47 11.41 -24.79
C LYS A 650 42.34 11.57 -23.76
N LYS A 651 41.13 11.09 -24.06
CA LYS A 651 40.00 11.07 -23.13
C LYS A 651 39.86 9.71 -22.46
N ARG A 652 39.39 9.75 -21.22
CA ARG A 652 39.14 8.56 -20.40
C ARG A 652 37.88 7.88 -20.89
N MET A 653 37.94 6.56 -21.05
CA MET A 653 36.80 5.76 -21.48
C MET A 653 36.04 5.17 -20.29
N ARG A 654 34.71 5.12 -20.40
CA ARG A 654 33.85 4.38 -19.48
C ARG A 654 33.08 3.34 -20.29
N ILE A 655 33.45 2.08 -20.11
CA ILE A 655 32.83 0.94 -20.78
C ILE A 655 32.02 0.16 -19.76
N GLU A 656 30.81 -0.20 -20.12
CA GLU A 656 29.88 -1.01 -19.32
C GLU A 656 29.26 -2.09 -20.23
N PRO A 657 28.77 -3.22 -19.66
CA PRO A 657 28.01 -4.19 -20.43
C PRO A 657 26.81 -3.51 -21.13
N ALA A 658 26.57 -3.81 -22.40
CA ALA A 658 25.46 -3.21 -23.12
C ALA A 658 24.11 -3.81 -22.67
N PRO A 659 23.06 -2.99 -22.48
CA PRO A 659 21.71 -3.50 -22.24
C PRO A 659 21.15 -4.17 -23.51
N ASP A 660 20.05 -4.92 -23.36
CA ASP A 660 19.33 -5.51 -24.49
C ASP A 660 18.92 -4.44 -25.52
N PRO A 661 19.04 -4.67 -26.83
CA PRO A 661 18.52 -3.76 -27.85
C PRO A 661 17.05 -3.37 -27.64
N THR A 662 16.23 -4.28 -27.12
CA THR A 662 14.82 -4.02 -26.81
C THR A 662 14.61 -3.19 -25.53
N ASP A 663 15.61 -3.13 -24.66
CA ASP A 663 15.60 -2.35 -23.42
C ASP A 663 16.00 -0.88 -23.66
N ILE A 664 16.71 -0.58 -24.76
CA ILE A 664 17.19 0.77 -25.07
C ILE A 664 16.06 1.65 -25.61
N ILE A 665 15.85 2.81 -24.96
CA ILE A 665 14.92 3.84 -25.40
C ILE A 665 15.68 4.89 -26.23
N TRP A 666 15.78 4.64 -27.54
CA TRP A 666 16.60 5.42 -28.49
C TRP A 666 16.29 6.92 -28.49
N GLU A 667 15.01 7.28 -28.44
CA GLU A 667 14.50 8.64 -28.36
C GLU A 667 14.96 9.43 -27.12
N ASN A 668 15.42 8.74 -26.08
CA ASN A 668 15.87 9.40 -24.85
C ASN A 668 17.39 9.58 -24.80
N LEU A 669 18.15 9.00 -25.75
CA LEU A 669 19.62 9.02 -25.73
C LEU A 669 20.20 10.43 -25.86
N ASP A 670 19.51 11.33 -26.56
CA ASP A 670 19.90 12.73 -26.78
C ASP A 670 19.94 13.54 -25.47
N TYR A 671 19.17 13.14 -24.45
CA TYR A 671 19.14 13.87 -23.19
C TYR A 671 20.42 13.66 -22.36
N SER A 672 21.13 14.77 -22.13
CA SER A 672 22.30 14.81 -21.26
C SER A 672 21.97 14.39 -19.82
N TRP A 673 22.99 13.97 -19.07
CA TRP A 673 22.82 13.59 -17.66
C TRP A 673 22.22 14.72 -16.82
N ALA A 674 22.67 15.97 -17.01
CA ALA A 674 22.18 17.12 -16.24
C ALA A 674 20.70 17.40 -16.52
N ALA A 675 20.29 17.35 -17.80
CA ALA A 675 18.89 17.55 -18.19
C ALA A 675 17.98 16.45 -17.62
N ARG A 676 18.44 15.18 -17.64
CA ARG A 676 17.70 14.06 -17.02
C ARG A 676 17.61 14.20 -15.51
N MET A 677 18.71 14.56 -14.84
CA MET A 677 18.70 14.78 -13.39
C MET A 677 17.73 15.87 -12.98
N LEU A 678 17.69 17.00 -13.70
CA LEU A 678 16.70 18.05 -13.47
C LEU A 678 15.27 17.52 -13.62
N ARG A 679 14.96 16.76 -14.69
CA ARG A 679 13.64 16.14 -14.88
C ARG A 679 13.30 15.17 -13.77
N VAL A 680 14.24 14.34 -13.31
CA VAL A 680 14.06 13.41 -12.19
C VAL A 680 13.75 14.17 -10.90
N VAL A 681 14.46 15.27 -10.63
CA VAL A 681 14.18 16.14 -9.47
C VAL A 681 12.79 16.75 -9.58
N CYS A 682 12.42 17.34 -10.72
CA CYS A 682 11.08 17.90 -10.94
C CYS A 682 9.98 16.84 -10.76
N VAL A 683 10.14 15.66 -11.36
CA VAL A 683 9.19 14.55 -11.21
C VAL A 683 9.08 14.09 -9.77
N ASN A 684 10.20 14.03 -9.03
CA ASN A 684 10.17 13.68 -7.61
C ASN A 684 9.48 14.75 -6.77
N ILE A 685 9.65 16.04 -7.10
CA ILE A 685 8.94 17.14 -6.43
C ILE A 685 7.43 17.04 -6.69
N VAL A 686 7.01 16.79 -7.94
CA VAL A 686 5.59 16.62 -8.28
C VAL A 686 5.02 15.38 -7.58
N ALA A 687 5.75 14.26 -7.58
CA ALA A 687 5.34 13.06 -6.86
C ALA A 687 5.21 13.31 -5.34
N LEU A 688 6.14 14.07 -4.75
CA LEU A 688 6.06 14.48 -3.35
C LEU A 688 4.86 15.40 -3.09
N ALA A 689 4.58 16.35 -3.98
CA ALA A 689 3.41 17.22 -3.87
C ALA A 689 2.10 16.43 -3.94
N LEU A 690 2.00 15.42 -4.82
CA LEU A 690 0.86 14.50 -4.87
C LEU A 690 0.71 13.70 -3.57
N LEU A 691 1.82 13.28 -2.96
CA LEU A 691 1.80 12.61 -1.66
C LEU A 691 1.40 13.52 -0.49
N LEU A 692 1.79 14.80 -0.55
CA LEU A 692 1.34 15.79 0.44
C LEU A 692 -0.15 16.12 0.26
N LEU A 693 -0.65 16.15 -0.98
CA LEU A 693 -2.07 16.32 -1.26
C LEU A 693 -2.88 15.11 -0.76
N SER A 694 -2.42 13.88 -0.99
CA SER A 694 -3.06 12.69 -0.43
C SER A 694 -3.06 12.70 1.09
N PHE A 695 -1.93 13.09 1.69
CA PHE A 695 -1.83 13.28 3.14
C PHE A 695 -2.87 14.28 3.66
N LEU A 696 -3.02 15.44 3.02
CA LEU A 696 -4.00 16.46 3.41
C LEU A 696 -5.43 15.92 3.34
N ILE A 697 -5.80 15.21 2.26
CA ILE A 697 -7.13 14.61 2.11
C ILE A 697 -7.40 13.60 3.23
N ILE A 698 -6.45 12.71 3.51
CA ILE A 698 -6.57 11.69 4.56
C ILE A 698 -6.63 12.37 5.94
N TYR A 699 -5.81 13.38 6.19
CA TYR A 699 -5.80 14.17 7.42
C TYR A 699 -7.17 14.83 7.67
N LEU A 700 -7.72 15.53 6.69
CA LEU A 700 -9.02 16.22 6.81
C LEU A 700 -10.17 15.24 7.07
N ALA A 701 -10.19 14.10 6.38
CA ALA A 701 -11.17 13.05 6.64
C ALA A 701 -11.08 12.53 8.09
N LYS A 702 -9.85 12.37 8.59
CA LYS A 702 -9.60 11.81 9.92
C LYS A 702 -9.83 12.80 11.05
N THR A 703 -9.45 14.06 10.88
CA THR A 703 -9.72 15.11 11.89
C THR A 703 -11.21 15.33 12.06
N LYS A 704 -11.98 15.27 10.97
CA LYS A 704 -13.45 15.30 11.05
C LYS A 704 -14.03 14.09 11.78
N LYS A 705 -13.53 12.87 11.52
CA LYS A 705 -13.90 11.68 12.31
C LYS A 705 -13.62 11.91 13.80
N ASN A 706 -12.43 12.42 14.14
CA ASN A 706 -12.01 12.61 15.53
C ASN A 706 -12.82 13.72 16.24
N GLU A 707 -13.13 14.82 15.55
CA GLU A 707 -13.95 15.91 16.08
C GLU A 707 -15.37 15.42 16.45
N LEU A 708 -16.02 14.65 15.57
CA LEU A 708 -17.35 14.10 15.84
C LEU A 708 -17.30 13.07 16.98
N THR A 709 -16.33 12.17 16.97
CA THR A 709 -16.20 11.16 18.04
C THR A 709 -15.90 11.77 19.41
N ALA A 710 -15.18 12.89 19.48
CA ALA A 710 -14.96 13.63 20.71
C ALA A 710 -16.24 14.28 21.26
N LYS A 711 -17.11 14.83 20.38
CA LYS A 711 -18.42 15.40 20.79
C LYS A 711 -19.37 14.33 21.36
N PHE A 712 -19.33 13.13 20.81
CA PHE A 712 -20.12 11.98 21.26
C PHE A 712 -19.29 11.00 22.12
N ALA A 713 -18.32 11.53 22.88
CA ALA A 713 -17.34 10.75 23.64
C ALA A 713 -17.94 9.46 24.19
N THR A 714 -17.41 8.32 23.73
CA THR A 714 -17.76 7.00 24.28
C THR A 714 -17.23 6.93 25.70
N PRO A 715 -18.05 6.99 26.77
CA PRO A 715 -17.56 6.56 28.06
C PRO A 715 -17.08 5.11 27.92
N LEU A 716 -15.95 4.80 28.56
CA LEU A 716 -15.31 3.48 28.53
C LEU A 716 -16.27 2.38 28.99
N ALA A 717 -17.27 2.75 29.81
CA ALA A 717 -18.44 1.97 30.13
C ALA A 717 -19.67 2.88 30.22
N CYS A 718 -20.78 2.47 29.58
CA CYS A 718 -22.07 3.10 29.86
C CYS A 718 -22.53 2.71 31.26
N PRO A 719 -23.07 3.64 32.08
CA PRO A 719 -23.69 3.30 33.35
C PRO A 719 -24.77 2.23 33.14
N VAL A 720 -24.87 1.28 34.05
CA VAL A 720 -25.92 0.25 34.02
C VAL A 720 -27.28 0.94 34.26
N ASN A 721 -28.27 0.68 33.40
CA ASN A 721 -29.63 1.24 33.47
C ASN A 721 -29.74 2.77 33.31
N VAL A 722 -29.20 3.34 32.23
CA VAL A 722 -29.52 4.73 31.84
C VAL A 722 -31.02 4.84 31.53
N THR A 723 -31.70 5.78 32.18
CA THR A 723 -33.13 6.06 32.00
C THR A 723 -33.35 7.25 31.07
N GLN A 724 -34.59 7.43 30.61
CA GLN A 724 -34.97 8.62 29.83
C GLN A 724 -34.77 9.93 30.63
N TRP A 725 -34.83 9.89 31.96
CA TRP A 725 -34.62 11.06 32.83
C TRP A 725 -33.17 11.51 32.85
N ASP A 726 -32.23 10.57 32.87
CA ASP A 726 -30.79 10.88 32.90
C ASP A 726 -30.38 11.61 31.61
N VAL A 727 -30.96 11.22 30.48
CA VAL A 727 -30.81 11.90 29.19
C VAL A 727 -31.38 13.33 29.25
N ILE A 728 -32.56 13.52 29.84
CA ILE A 728 -33.18 14.84 29.95
C ILE A 728 -32.38 15.76 30.88
N GLN A 729 -31.83 15.23 31.99
CA GLN A 729 -30.98 15.98 32.91
C GLN A 729 -29.66 16.42 32.25
N GLU A 730 -29.00 15.54 31.50
CA GLU A 730 -27.79 15.86 30.75
C GLU A 730 -28.03 17.01 29.76
N GLN A 731 -29.17 17.00 29.06
CA GLN A 731 -29.50 18.02 28.04
C GLN A 731 -30.04 19.34 28.62
N THR A 732 -30.46 19.35 29.88
CA THR A 732 -30.98 20.56 30.56
C THR A 732 -29.96 21.23 31.47
N ALA A 733 -28.86 20.54 31.81
CA ALA A 733 -27.71 21.13 32.48
C ALA A 733 -27.00 22.13 31.54
N SER A 734 -26.92 23.39 31.94
CA SER A 734 -26.50 24.53 31.10
C SER A 734 -25.00 24.63 30.83
N SER A 735 -24.18 23.67 31.27
CA SER A 735 -22.71 23.80 31.30
C SER A 735 -21.92 22.61 30.74
N SER A 736 -22.48 21.75 29.87
CA SER A 736 -21.67 20.73 29.18
C SER A 736 -22.25 20.30 27.81
N PRO A 737 -21.43 20.25 26.74
CA PRO A 737 -21.80 19.66 25.44
C PRO A 737 -21.68 18.12 25.41
N ALA A 738 -21.51 17.45 26.55
CA ALA A 738 -21.36 15.99 26.59
C ALA A 738 -22.70 15.28 26.27
N MET A 739 -22.66 14.38 25.28
CA MET A 739 -23.81 13.58 24.81
C MET A 739 -23.71 12.11 25.26
N ALA A 740 -23.13 11.86 26.43
CA ALA A 740 -22.74 10.54 26.88
C ALA A 740 -23.96 9.69 27.27
N MET A 741 -24.91 10.26 28.04
CA MET A 741 -26.14 9.57 28.44
C MET A 741 -27.07 9.38 27.24
N VAL A 742 -27.19 10.38 26.35
CA VAL A 742 -27.90 10.24 25.07
C VAL A 742 -27.35 9.05 24.28
N MET A 743 -26.03 8.96 24.12
CA MET A 743 -25.39 7.86 23.38
C MET A 743 -25.69 6.50 24.01
N CYS A 744 -25.51 6.36 25.33
CA CYS A 744 -25.69 5.10 26.04
C CYS A 744 -27.14 4.60 25.97
N TYR A 745 -28.12 5.48 26.18
CA TYR A 745 -29.54 5.14 26.07
C TYR A 745 -29.92 4.75 24.64
N CYS A 746 -29.60 5.60 23.64
CA CYS A 746 -29.99 5.35 22.26
C CYS A 746 -29.29 4.12 21.67
N LYS A 747 -28.05 3.84 22.07
CA LYS A 747 -27.35 2.60 21.69
C LYS A 747 -28.02 1.36 22.29
N ALA A 748 -28.40 1.40 23.57
CA ALA A 748 -29.15 0.30 24.20
C ALA A 748 -30.51 0.09 23.52
N ALA A 749 -31.22 1.16 23.20
CA ALA A 749 -32.49 1.11 22.46
C ALA A 749 -32.32 0.56 21.04
N LEU A 750 -31.25 0.93 20.33
CA LEU A 750 -30.92 0.35 19.02
C LEU A 750 -30.66 -1.15 19.11
N LEU A 751 -29.98 -1.60 20.16
CA LEU A 751 -29.72 -3.02 20.40
C LEU A 751 -31.00 -3.80 20.73
N ALA A 752 -31.95 -3.19 21.44
CA ALA A 752 -33.22 -3.81 21.79
C ALA A 752 -34.20 -3.86 20.60
N THR A 753 -34.24 -2.81 19.77
CA THR A 753 -35.20 -2.68 18.65
C THR A 753 -34.67 -3.21 17.32
N ALA A 754 -33.36 -3.45 17.21
CA ALA A 754 -32.65 -3.86 16.00
C ALA A 754 -32.92 -2.98 14.75
N SER A 755 -33.46 -1.77 14.93
CA SER A 755 -33.85 -0.86 13.84
C SER A 755 -33.51 0.59 14.18
N LEU A 756 -32.62 1.16 13.36
CA LEU A 756 -32.16 2.55 13.53
C LEU A 756 -33.30 3.58 13.33
N PRO A 757 -34.19 3.46 12.33
CA PRO A 757 -35.30 4.41 12.18
C PRO A 757 -36.22 4.46 13.41
N ALA A 758 -36.58 3.30 13.98
CA ALA A 758 -37.43 3.23 15.17
C ALA A 758 -36.75 3.85 16.41
N THR A 759 -35.43 3.69 16.53
CA THR A 759 -34.66 4.30 17.63
C THR A 759 -34.58 5.82 17.49
N MET A 760 -34.43 6.35 16.27
CA MET A 760 -34.38 7.80 16.02
C MET A 760 -35.71 8.50 16.30
N ASP A 761 -36.83 7.79 16.23
CA ASP A 761 -38.17 8.32 16.47
C ASP A 761 -38.62 8.29 17.94
N LEU A 762 -37.76 7.84 18.87
CA LEU A 762 -38.05 7.87 20.30
C LEU A 762 -38.22 9.31 20.81
N GLU A 763 -39.35 9.56 21.46
CA GLU A 763 -39.68 10.85 22.07
C GLU A 763 -39.34 10.87 23.56
N PHE A 764 -38.72 11.96 24.00
CA PHE A 764 -38.37 12.24 25.39
C PHE A 764 -39.24 13.39 25.88
N TYR A 765 -40.12 13.12 26.84
CA TYR A 765 -41.03 14.12 27.41
C TYR A 765 -40.45 14.71 28.69
N ASN A 766 -40.26 16.03 28.72
CA ASN A 766 -39.83 16.75 29.92
C ASN A 766 -41.06 17.35 30.63
N PRO A 767 -41.37 16.96 31.87
CA PRO A 767 -42.55 17.41 32.62
C PRO A 767 -42.36 18.82 33.19
N THR A 768 -41.10 19.28 33.32
CA THR A 768 -40.73 20.56 33.92
C THR A 768 -40.87 21.68 32.91
N THR A 769 -40.58 21.40 31.63
CA THR A 769 -40.69 22.35 30.52
C THR A 769 -41.90 22.10 29.60
N GLN A 770 -42.64 20.99 29.81
CA GLN A 770 -43.76 20.54 28.97
C GLN A 770 -43.43 20.41 27.47
N THR A 771 -42.18 20.06 27.15
CA THR A 771 -41.72 19.91 25.76
C THR A 771 -41.27 18.49 25.48
N SER A 772 -41.57 17.99 24.27
CA SER A 772 -41.04 16.73 23.76
C SER A 772 -39.88 16.99 22.80
N ALA A 773 -38.81 16.22 22.94
CA ALA A 773 -37.63 16.30 22.08
C ALA A 773 -37.18 14.90 21.62
N LYS A 774 -36.61 14.82 20.42
CA LYS A 774 -36.10 13.57 19.83
C LYS A 774 -34.57 13.53 19.89
N TYR A 775 -34.00 13.33 21.07
CA TYR A 775 -32.54 13.33 21.26
C TYR A 775 -31.84 12.21 20.47
N CYS A 776 -32.45 11.02 20.37
CA CYS A 776 -31.90 9.91 19.57
C CYS A 776 -31.86 10.18 18.07
N LYS A 777 -32.61 11.15 17.54
CA LYS A 777 -32.52 11.55 16.13
C LYS A 777 -31.18 12.22 15.82
N THR A 778 -30.76 13.15 16.68
CA THR A 778 -29.48 13.87 16.53
C THR A 778 -28.29 12.94 16.71
N TRP A 779 -28.34 12.06 17.72
CA TRP A 779 -27.36 11.01 17.88
C TRP A 779 -27.35 10.04 16.70
N GLY A 780 -28.52 9.59 16.22
CA GLY A 780 -28.62 8.62 15.14
C GLY A 780 -28.09 9.12 13.79
N SER A 781 -28.34 10.39 13.46
CA SER A 781 -27.75 11.02 12.26
C SER A 781 -26.24 11.11 12.37
N GLU A 782 -25.72 11.51 13.53
CA GLU A 782 -24.28 11.67 13.72
C GLU A 782 -23.56 10.33 13.91
N TYR A 783 -24.24 9.32 14.45
CA TYR A 783 -23.76 7.94 14.46
C TYR A 783 -23.60 7.43 13.02
N LEU A 784 -24.56 7.69 12.12
CA LEU A 784 -24.43 7.36 10.71
C LEU A 784 -23.29 8.13 10.04
N THR A 785 -23.13 9.43 10.31
CA THR A 785 -22.00 10.20 9.75
C THR A 785 -20.65 9.67 10.25
N ILE A 786 -20.52 9.32 11.54
CA ILE A 786 -19.30 8.70 12.10
C ILE A 786 -19.01 7.35 11.45
N GLN A 787 -20.02 6.47 11.31
CA GLN A 787 -19.84 5.18 10.64
C GLN A 787 -19.45 5.37 9.16
N ALA A 788 -20.11 6.31 8.47
CA ALA A 788 -19.79 6.65 7.09
C ALA A 788 -18.39 7.24 6.94
N LEU A 789 -17.92 8.07 7.88
CA LEU A 789 -16.56 8.62 7.91
C LEU A 789 -15.52 7.54 8.23
N MET A 790 -15.85 6.54 9.07
CA MET A 790 -14.95 5.41 9.32
C MET A 790 -14.73 4.58 8.06
N VAL A 791 -15.80 4.12 7.41
CA VAL A 791 -15.71 3.38 6.15
C VAL A 791 -15.13 4.27 5.05
N GLY A 792 -15.60 5.53 4.97
CA GLY A 792 -15.15 6.54 4.02
C GLY A 792 -13.65 6.82 4.11
N SER A 793 -13.08 6.88 5.32
CA SER A 793 -11.63 7.07 5.49
C SER A 793 -10.80 5.94 4.89
N VAL A 794 -11.26 4.69 5.02
CA VAL A 794 -10.62 3.52 4.41
C VAL A 794 -10.77 3.54 2.88
N VAL A 795 -11.97 3.84 2.39
CA VAL A 795 -12.26 3.94 0.94
C VAL A 795 -11.43 5.05 0.29
N VAL A 796 -11.29 6.21 0.95
CA VAL A 796 -10.48 7.34 0.45
C VAL A 796 -9.02 6.91 0.26
N VAL A 797 -8.43 6.18 1.22
CA VAL A 797 -7.05 5.68 1.08
C VAL A 797 -6.92 4.75 -0.13
N VAL A 798 -7.88 3.84 -0.32
CA VAL A 798 -7.88 2.90 -1.45
C VAL A 798 -8.02 3.65 -2.78
N LEU A 799 -8.96 4.60 -2.90
CA LEU A 799 -9.17 5.40 -4.11
C LEU A 799 -7.95 6.25 -4.45
N VAL A 800 -7.37 6.91 -3.46
CA VAL A 800 -6.15 7.71 -3.66
C VAL A 800 -5.01 6.84 -4.16
N ASN A 801 -4.79 5.66 -3.58
CA ASN A 801 -3.75 4.74 -4.04
C ASN A 801 -4.03 4.17 -5.45
N ALA A 802 -5.30 3.95 -5.79
CA ALA A 802 -5.71 3.53 -7.13
C ALA A 802 -5.43 4.61 -8.18
N LEU A 803 -5.78 5.88 -7.89
CA LEU A 803 -5.55 7.02 -8.79
C LEU A 803 -4.08 7.45 -8.89
N LEU A 804 -3.33 7.31 -7.80
CA LEU A 804 -1.92 7.73 -7.76
C LEU A 804 -1.02 6.85 -8.63
N THR A 805 -1.38 5.57 -8.78
CA THR A 805 -0.60 4.59 -9.56
C THR A 805 -0.43 4.99 -11.04
N PRO A 806 -1.50 5.20 -11.83
CA PRO A 806 -1.37 5.60 -13.24
C PRO A 806 -0.71 6.98 -13.39
N VAL A 807 -1.00 7.93 -12.50
CA VAL A 807 -0.36 9.26 -12.49
C VAL A 807 1.16 9.13 -12.30
N LEU A 808 1.62 8.31 -11.36
CA LEU A 808 3.06 8.09 -11.14
C LEU A 808 3.73 7.38 -12.32
N GLN A 809 3.06 6.42 -12.97
CA GLN A 809 3.56 5.76 -14.18
C GLN A 809 3.78 6.78 -15.31
N TYR A 810 2.82 7.68 -15.52
CA TYR A 810 2.94 8.76 -16.49
C TYR A 810 4.11 9.69 -16.16
N LEU A 811 4.21 10.16 -14.90
CA LEU A 811 5.30 11.04 -14.46
C LEU A 811 6.69 10.39 -14.61
N VAL A 812 6.81 9.07 -14.42
CA VAL A 812 8.09 8.36 -14.61
C VAL A 812 8.52 8.39 -16.07
N ARG A 813 7.60 8.28 -17.03
CA ARG A 813 7.94 8.40 -18.46
C ARG A 813 8.52 9.78 -18.82
N LEU A 814 8.15 10.84 -18.08
CA LEU A 814 8.71 12.19 -18.27
C LEU A 814 10.17 12.35 -17.82
N GLN A 815 10.71 11.38 -17.06
CA GLN A 815 12.13 11.37 -16.64
C GLN A 815 13.09 11.16 -17.82
N LYS A 816 12.58 10.61 -18.94
CA LYS A 816 13.36 10.33 -20.15
C LYS A 816 14.60 9.46 -19.86
N SER A 817 14.40 8.37 -19.12
CA SER A 817 15.43 7.35 -18.86
C SER A 817 15.89 6.67 -20.15
N HIS A 818 17.15 6.26 -20.22
CA HIS A 818 17.73 5.63 -21.43
C HIS A 818 17.34 4.17 -21.61
N THR A 819 16.91 3.48 -20.54
CA THR A 819 16.49 2.07 -20.60
C THR A 819 15.10 1.86 -20.02
N LEU A 820 14.36 0.90 -20.59
CA LEU A 820 13.04 0.49 -20.13
C LEU A 820 13.10 -0.12 -18.73
N SER A 821 14.15 -0.89 -18.43
CA SER A 821 14.42 -1.46 -17.11
C SER A 821 14.55 -0.37 -16.04
N ALA A 822 15.22 0.75 -16.35
CA ALA A 822 15.29 1.88 -15.43
C ALA A 822 13.91 2.57 -15.23
N VAL A 823 13.08 2.64 -16.27
CA VAL A 823 11.69 3.12 -16.17
C VAL A 823 10.88 2.21 -15.26
N ILE A 824 10.98 0.88 -15.43
CA ILE A 824 10.28 -0.11 -14.61
C ILE A 824 10.70 -0.01 -13.14
N VAL A 825 12.01 0.00 -12.85
CA VAL A 825 12.52 0.11 -11.46
C VAL A 825 12.10 1.44 -10.82
N SER A 826 12.19 2.56 -11.55
CA SER A 826 11.75 3.88 -11.07
C SER A 826 10.24 3.90 -10.77
N THR A 827 9.46 3.25 -11.63
CA THR A 827 8.00 3.07 -11.46
C THR A 827 7.69 2.27 -10.20
N VAL A 828 8.28 1.09 -10.05
CA VAL A 828 8.10 0.22 -8.87
C VAL A 828 8.43 0.96 -7.58
N ARG A 829 9.61 1.61 -7.51
CA ARG A 829 10.06 2.32 -6.31
C ARG A 829 9.12 3.45 -5.90
N LYS A 830 8.64 4.25 -6.87
CA LYS A 830 7.76 5.39 -6.59
C LYS A 830 6.36 4.95 -6.18
N ILE A 831 5.77 3.99 -6.88
CA ILE A 831 4.45 3.44 -6.51
C ILE A 831 4.52 2.78 -5.13
N PHE A 832 5.56 1.98 -4.87
CA PHE A 832 5.79 1.36 -3.56
C PHE A 832 5.87 2.41 -2.44
N LEU A 833 6.75 3.40 -2.55
CA LEU A 833 6.90 4.44 -1.52
C LEU A 833 5.58 5.19 -1.32
N ALA A 834 4.92 5.55 -2.41
CA ALA A 834 3.65 6.24 -2.35
C ALA A 834 2.56 5.46 -1.59
N GLN A 835 2.36 4.20 -1.95
CA GLN A 835 1.37 3.34 -1.31
C GLN A 835 1.76 3.02 0.15
N PHE A 836 3.04 2.80 0.43
CA PHE A 836 3.52 2.51 1.79
C PHE A 836 3.27 3.68 2.76
N PHE A 837 3.58 4.91 2.33
CA PHE A 837 3.32 6.10 3.11
C PHE A 837 1.81 6.31 3.31
N ASN A 838 1.03 6.28 2.23
CA ASN A 838 -0.41 6.51 2.29
C ASN A 838 -1.17 5.47 3.11
N THR A 839 -0.77 4.20 3.04
CA THR A 839 -1.50 3.11 3.71
C THR A 839 -1.10 2.95 5.17
N THR A 840 0.18 3.09 5.52
CA THR A 840 0.67 2.73 6.87
C THR A 840 1.27 3.90 7.63
N LEU A 841 2.27 4.59 7.07
CA LEU A 841 2.99 5.62 7.83
C LEU A 841 2.10 6.81 8.20
N ILE A 842 1.27 7.30 7.26
CA ILE A 842 0.34 8.40 7.55
C ILE A 842 -0.65 7.98 8.64
N VAL A 843 -1.20 6.78 8.54
CA VAL A 843 -2.15 6.26 9.54
C VAL A 843 -1.49 6.17 10.92
N LEU A 844 -0.23 5.78 11.01
CA LEU A 844 0.52 5.75 12.26
C LEU A 844 0.76 7.17 12.81
N PHE A 845 1.31 8.08 12.02
CA PHE A 845 1.65 9.44 12.47
C PHE A 845 0.45 10.30 12.86
N LEU A 846 -0.71 10.07 12.24
CA LEU A 846 -1.95 10.80 12.60
C LEU A 846 -2.55 10.32 13.92
N ASN A 847 -2.25 9.11 14.35
CA ASN A 847 -2.80 8.53 15.57
C ASN A 847 -1.82 8.53 16.75
N ALA A 848 -0.53 8.70 16.47
CA ALA A 848 0.52 8.75 17.47
C ALA A 848 0.47 10.04 18.30
N ASN A 849 0.78 9.93 19.58
CA ASN A 849 0.92 11.05 20.52
C ASN A 849 2.36 11.10 21.05
N LEU A 850 3.04 12.24 20.92
CA LEU A 850 4.44 12.40 21.36
C LEU A 850 4.61 13.02 22.76
N SER A 851 3.53 13.20 23.52
CA SER A 851 3.52 13.85 24.84
C SER A 851 4.48 13.24 25.88
N GLY A 852 4.91 11.99 25.71
CA GLY A 852 5.88 11.32 26.59
C GLY A 852 7.36 11.66 26.36
N ILE A 853 7.72 12.34 25.26
CA ILE A 853 9.12 12.60 24.87
C ILE A 853 9.56 14.05 25.15
N SER A 854 8.62 14.99 25.36
CA SER A 854 8.92 16.42 25.49
C SER A 854 8.27 17.04 26.74
N THR A 855 9.04 17.78 27.54
CA THR A 855 8.65 18.36 28.85
C THR A 855 7.73 19.58 28.77
N THR A 856 7.17 19.88 27.59
CA THR A 856 6.30 21.03 27.32
C THR A 856 4.93 20.56 26.85
N SER A 857 3.87 21.04 27.48
CA SER A 857 2.48 20.55 27.36
C SER A 857 1.79 20.77 26.01
N ASP A 858 2.42 21.47 25.06
CA ASP A 858 1.88 21.77 23.73
C ASP A 858 2.85 21.36 22.62
N THR A 859 3.04 20.05 22.38
CA THR A 859 3.94 19.64 21.28
C THR A 859 3.41 18.45 20.47
N GLY A 860 2.37 18.72 19.66
CA GLY A 860 2.34 18.17 18.30
C GLY A 860 3.27 18.98 17.40
N PHE A 861 3.72 18.41 16.28
CA PHE A 861 4.38 19.21 15.24
C PHE A 861 3.32 20.08 14.56
N HIS A 862 3.23 21.35 14.96
CA HIS A 862 2.30 22.32 14.40
C HIS A 862 2.97 23.06 13.24
N PHE A 863 2.58 22.72 12.01
CA PHE A 863 3.04 23.41 10.81
C PHE A 863 1.83 23.91 10.01
N VAL A 864 1.66 25.23 9.91
CA VAL A 864 0.59 25.87 9.10
C VAL A 864 -0.82 25.30 9.41
N GLY A 865 -1.20 25.23 10.70
CA GLY A 865 -2.52 24.74 11.13
C GLY A 865 -2.73 23.22 11.07
N LEU A 866 -1.73 22.44 10.63
CA LEU A 866 -1.71 20.98 10.75
C LEU A 866 -1.13 20.58 12.10
N SER A 867 -1.85 19.75 12.87
CA SER A 867 -1.37 19.16 14.12
C SER A 867 -0.99 17.71 13.84
N LEU A 868 0.30 17.42 13.68
CA LEU A 868 0.82 16.05 13.57
C LEU A 868 1.33 15.57 14.93
N LEU A 869 1.25 14.25 15.17
CA LEU A 869 1.76 13.60 16.38
C LEU A 869 1.09 14.07 17.70
N ASN A 870 -0.11 14.63 17.58
CA ASN A 870 -1.03 14.92 18.70
C ASN A 870 -2.27 14.03 18.59
N GLY A 871 -2.05 12.75 18.28
CA GLY A 871 -3.09 11.75 18.12
C GLY A 871 -3.61 11.21 19.45
N LYS A 872 -4.58 10.31 19.39
CA LYS A 872 -5.23 9.73 20.57
C LYS A 872 -4.33 8.73 21.33
N TYR A 873 -3.37 8.09 20.66
CA TYR A 873 -2.67 6.93 21.21
C TYR A 873 -1.18 7.24 21.37
N ALA A 874 -0.66 7.15 22.60
CA ALA A 874 0.78 7.30 22.90
C ALA A 874 1.58 6.02 22.58
N ASP A 875 0.91 4.87 22.56
CA ASP A 875 1.51 3.56 22.29
C ASP A 875 0.50 2.64 21.54
N PHE A 876 0.95 1.46 21.12
CA PHE A 876 0.15 0.38 20.54
C PHE A 876 -0.73 -0.31 21.60
N SER A 877 -1.62 0.47 22.23
CA SER A 877 -2.56 -0.02 23.23
C SER A 877 -3.64 -0.93 22.62
N VAL A 878 -4.39 -1.59 23.49
CA VAL A 878 -5.55 -2.41 23.11
C VAL A 878 -6.57 -1.61 22.28
N ASP A 879 -6.81 -0.36 22.67
CA ASP A 879 -7.69 0.54 21.93
C ASP A 879 -7.13 0.90 20.55
N TRP A 880 -5.80 1.05 20.42
CA TRP A 880 -5.16 1.29 19.14
C TRP A 880 -5.41 0.12 18.17
N TYR A 881 -5.29 -1.13 18.64
CA TYR A 881 -5.57 -2.30 17.79
C TYR A 881 -7.02 -2.34 17.33
N ASN A 882 -7.96 -2.03 18.22
CA ASN A 882 -9.39 -2.09 17.96
C ASN A 882 -9.91 -0.94 17.05
N ASP A 883 -9.20 0.19 16.98
CA ASP A 883 -9.56 1.32 16.11
C ASP A 883 -8.65 1.40 14.87
N VAL A 884 -7.35 1.60 15.09
CA VAL A 884 -6.36 1.82 14.03
C VAL A 884 -5.92 0.51 13.38
N GLY A 885 -5.66 -0.52 14.19
CA GLY A 885 -5.23 -1.84 13.72
C GLY A 885 -6.25 -2.49 12.79
N VAL A 886 -7.53 -2.49 13.19
CA VAL A 886 -8.64 -3.00 12.35
C VAL A 886 -8.75 -2.23 11.04
N ALA A 887 -8.67 -0.89 11.07
CA ALA A 887 -8.72 -0.08 9.86
C ALA A 887 -7.55 -0.38 8.91
N LEU A 888 -6.33 -0.57 9.44
CA LEU A 888 -5.15 -0.93 8.67
C LEU A 888 -5.29 -2.34 8.05
N LEU A 889 -5.74 -3.32 8.83
CA LEU A 889 -6.00 -4.69 8.35
C LEU A 889 -7.05 -4.70 7.22
N LEU A 890 -8.14 -3.96 7.39
CA LEU A 890 -9.18 -3.84 6.38
C LEU A 890 -8.64 -3.20 5.09
N THR A 891 -7.85 -2.13 5.21
CA THR A 891 -7.22 -1.46 4.07
C THR A 891 -6.29 -2.40 3.33
N MET A 892 -5.51 -3.20 4.06
CA MET A 892 -4.59 -4.20 3.48
C MET A 892 -5.33 -5.32 2.75
N LEU A 893 -6.46 -5.79 3.30
CA LEU A 893 -7.31 -6.78 2.64
C LEU A 893 -7.88 -6.23 1.32
N ILE A 894 -8.38 -4.98 1.32
CA ILE A 894 -8.90 -4.34 0.12
C ILE A 894 -7.78 -4.15 -0.92
N ASN A 895 -6.60 -3.68 -0.51
CA ASN A 895 -5.46 -3.50 -1.41
C ASN A 895 -4.97 -4.81 -2.04
N ALA A 896 -5.12 -5.95 -1.35
CA ALA A 896 -4.77 -7.26 -1.90
C ALA A 896 -5.77 -7.74 -2.97
N ILE A 897 -7.06 -7.43 -2.80
CA ILE A 897 -8.15 -7.90 -3.67
C ILE A 897 -8.36 -6.96 -4.88
N SER A 898 -8.25 -5.64 -4.67
CA SER A 898 -8.49 -4.59 -5.66
C SER A 898 -7.84 -4.84 -7.05
N PRO A 899 -6.53 -5.14 -7.16
CA PRO A 899 -5.91 -5.38 -8.46
C PRO A 899 -6.45 -6.63 -9.17
N GLN A 900 -6.88 -7.65 -8.42
CA GLN A 900 -7.46 -8.86 -8.99
C GLN A 900 -8.86 -8.56 -9.57
N ILE A 901 -9.63 -7.72 -8.89
CA ILE A 901 -10.91 -7.20 -9.40
C ILE A 901 -10.65 -6.44 -10.70
N GLY A 902 -9.63 -5.58 -10.78
CA GLY A 902 -9.29 -4.86 -12.01
C GLY A 902 -9.01 -5.78 -13.21
N VAL A 903 -8.24 -6.86 -13.00
CA VAL A 903 -7.99 -7.88 -14.04
C VAL A 903 -9.29 -8.61 -14.43
N PHE A 904 -10.15 -8.91 -13.47
CA PHE A 904 -11.43 -9.56 -13.73
C PHE A 904 -12.39 -8.65 -14.52
N VAL A 905 -12.47 -7.37 -14.16
CA VAL A 905 -13.30 -6.36 -14.85
C VAL A 905 -12.80 -6.16 -16.28
N THR A 906 -11.50 -6.02 -16.50
CA THR A 906 -10.93 -5.90 -17.87
C THR A 906 -11.20 -7.15 -18.71
N TYR A 907 -11.14 -8.34 -18.12
CA TYR A 907 -11.56 -9.58 -18.77
C TYR A 907 -13.04 -9.57 -19.15
N LEU A 908 -13.93 -9.17 -18.22
CA LEU A 908 -15.38 -9.08 -18.49
C LEU A 908 -15.70 -8.06 -19.58
N LEU A 909 -15.16 -6.84 -19.50
CA LEU A 909 -15.38 -5.80 -20.51
C LEU A 909 -14.95 -6.27 -21.91
N ARG A 910 -13.84 -7.00 -21.98
CA ARG A 910 -13.36 -7.60 -23.22
C ARG A 910 -14.27 -8.73 -23.72
N GLN A 911 -14.77 -9.59 -22.84
CA GLN A 911 -15.75 -10.62 -23.23
C GLN A 911 -17.03 -9.98 -23.76
N VAL A 912 -17.51 -8.91 -23.12
CA VAL A 912 -18.65 -8.12 -23.60
C VAL A 912 -18.34 -7.49 -24.97
N ALA A 913 -17.14 -6.94 -25.16
CA ALA A 913 -16.72 -6.39 -26.45
C ALA A 913 -16.68 -7.45 -27.57
N GLN A 914 -16.15 -8.65 -27.28
CA GLN A 914 -16.12 -9.79 -28.19
C GLN A 914 -17.53 -10.35 -28.48
N TRP A 915 -18.42 -10.32 -27.50
CA TRP A 915 -19.81 -10.75 -27.68
C TRP A 915 -20.61 -9.74 -28.49
N ARG A 916 -20.42 -8.44 -28.23
CA ARG A 916 -20.97 -7.33 -29.03
C ARG A 916 -20.49 -7.37 -30.48
N ASP A 917 -19.22 -7.67 -30.70
CA ASP A 917 -18.64 -7.86 -32.04
C ASP A 917 -19.34 -8.98 -32.82
N ARG A 918 -19.64 -10.10 -32.15
CA ARG A 918 -20.40 -11.22 -32.70
C ARG A 918 -21.91 -10.96 -32.78
N SER A 919 -22.37 -9.73 -32.53
CA SER A 919 -23.79 -9.36 -32.45
C SER A 919 -24.57 -10.24 -31.46
N PHE A 920 -23.97 -10.52 -30.30
CA PHE A 920 -24.52 -11.36 -29.22
C PHE A 920 -24.81 -12.80 -29.63
N THR A 921 -24.07 -13.33 -30.63
CA THR A 921 -24.17 -14.74 -31.05
C THR A 921 -22.97 -15.55 -30.57
N PHE A 922 -23.15 -16.85 -30.36
CA PHE A 922 -22.08 -17.81 -30.07
C PHE A 922 -21.32 -18.28 -31.33
N ASP A 923 -21.68 -17.73 -32.49
CA ASP A 923 -21.08 -18.08 -33.78
C ASP A 923 -19.76 -17.34 -33.98
N PHE A 924 -18.64 -18.05 -33.82
CA PHE A 924 -17.28 -17.51 -34.01
C PHE A 924 -16.96 -17.17 -35.48
N THR A 925 -17.83 -17.56 -36.43
CA THR A 925 -17.68 -17.17 -37.84
C THR A 925 -18.21 -15.76 -38.10
N ARG A 926 -18.90 -15.12 -37.14
CA ARG A 926 -19.44 -13.77 -37.30
C ARG A 926 -18.56 -12.74 -36.60
N THR A 927 -18.29 -11.62 -37.25
CA THR A 927 -17.58 -10.49 -36.65
C THR A 927 -18.02 -9.18 -37.32
N ARG A 928 -17.96 -8.08 -36.56
CA ARG A 928 -18.13 -6.71 -37.08
C ARG A 928 -16.79 -6.08 -37.47
N GLN A 929 -15.66 -6.73 -37.14
CA GLN A 929 -14.34 -6.26 -37.52
C GLN A 929 -14.13 -6.34 -39.03
N GLU A 930 -13.40 -5.36 -39.55
CA GLU A 930 -13.24 -5.21 -40.99
C GLU A 930 -11.92 -5.75 -41.52
N THR A 931 -10.85 -5.67 -40.74
CA THR A 931 -9.52 -6.17 -41.06
C THR A 931 -9.13 -7.32 -40.15
N GLN A 932 -8.21 -8.17 -40.62
CA GLN A 932 -7.72 -9.30 -39.85
C GLN A 932 -6.96 -8.81 -38.59
N ARG A 933 -6.23 -7.70 -38.70
CA ARG A 933 -5.51 -7.08 -37.57
C ARG A 933 -6.45 -6.58 -36.49
N ASP A 934 -7.59 -5.97 -36.85
CA ASP A 934 -8.59 -5.50 -35.89
C ASP A 934 -9.24 -6.68 -35.13
N LEU A 935 -9.50 -7.77 -35.85
CA LEU A 935 -9.98 -9.02 -35.24
C LEU A 935 -8.95 -9.60 -34.27
N GLU A 936 -7.69 -9.70 -34.69
CA GLU A 936 -6.59 -10.16 -33.82
C GLU A 936 -6.43 -9.26 -32.58
N ALA A 937 -6.50 -7.93 -32.74
CA ALA A 937 -6.41 -6.98 -31.63
C ALA A 937 -7.54 -7.15 -30.60
N LEU A 938 -8.78 -7.37 -31.06
CA LEU A 938 -9.93 -7.61 -30.18
C LEU A 938 -9.76 -8.90 -29.33
N TYR A 939 -9.09 -9.91 -29.88
CA TYR A 939 -8.85 -11.19 -29.23
C TYR A 939 -7.50 -11.28 -28.49
N ARG A 940 -6.53 -10.41 -28.79
CA ARG A 940 -5.20 -10.32 -28.13
C ARG A 940 -5.32 -9.62 -26.78
N GLY A 941 -5.07 -10.31 -25.68
CA GLY A 941 -5.22 -9.83 -24.28
C GLY A 941 -4.37 -8.60 -23.94
N PRO A 942 -4.60 -7.96 -22.77
CA PRO A 942 -3.79 -6.84 -22.31
C PRO A 942 -2.34 -7.29 -22.07
N GLU A 943 -1.41 -6.34 -22.13
CA GLU A 943 0.00 -6.58 -21.79
C GLU A 943 0.15 -6.93 -20.31
N PHE A 944 1.16 -7.76 -20.01
CA PHE A 944 1.42 -8.19 -18.64
C PHE A 944 2.27 -7.16 -17.90
N ASP A 945 1.62 -6.26 -17.16
CA ASP A 945 2.32 -5.26 -16.36
C ASP A 945 2.97 -5.88 -15.11
N LEU A 946 4.30 -5.94 -15.12
CA LEU A 946 5.12 -6.42 -14.01
C LEU A 946 5.28 -5.35 -12.92
N ALA A 947 5.34 -4.07 -13.27
CA ALA A 947 5.75 -3.01 -12.36
C ALA A 947 4.71 -2.80 -11.24
N THR A 948 3.43 -2.70 -11.60
CA THR A 948 2.34 -2.56 -10.62
C THR A 948 2.24 -3.76 -9.69
N ARG A 949 2.35 -4.97 -10.24
CA ARG A 949 2.27 -6.22 -9.46
C ARG A 949 3.41 -6.35 -8.45
N TYR A 950 4.64 -6.07 -8.85
CA TYR A 950 5.77 -6.06 -7.92
C TYR A 950 5.60 -5.00 -6.84
N SER A 951 5.17 -3.78 -7.19
CA SER A 951 4.98 -2.71 -6.21
C SER A 951 3.97 -3.08 -5.11
N GLN A 952 2.88 -3.76 -5.47
CA GLN A 952 1.86 -4.21 -4.53
C GLN A 952 2.36 -5.32 -3.60
N ILE A 953 3.06 -6.32 -4.15
CA ILE A 953 3.60 -7.42 -3.34
C ILE A 953 4.63 -6.88 -2.34
N ILE A 954 5.53 -5.99 -2.79
CA ILE A 954 6.52 -5.35 -1.92
C ILE A 954 5.83 -4.50 -0.85
N ASN A 955 4.81 -3.72 -1.20
CA ASN A 955 4.05 -2.93 -0.24
C ASN A 955 3.44 -3.82 0.84
N THR A 956 2.78 -4.92 0.45
CA THR A 956 2.20 -5.87 1.41
C THR A 956 3.25 -6.46 2.35
N ILE A 957 4.39 -6.91 1.80
CA ILE A 957 5.51 -7.45 2.60
C ILE A 957 6.00 -6.42 3.62
N PHE A 958 6.29 -5.18 3.19
CA PHE A 958 6.86 -4.16 4.07
C PHE A 958 5.90 -3.73 5.17
N ILE A 959 4.61 -3.59 4.87
CA ILE A 959 3.61 -3.23 5.87
C ILE A 959 3.46 -4.36 6.89
N THR A 960 3.38 -5.62 6.45
CA THR A 960 3.30 -6.77 7.35
C THR A 960 4.53 -6.87 8.26
N LEU A 961 5.73 -6.66 7.72
CA LEU A 961 6.96 -6.68 8.51
C LEU A 961 7.05 -5.50 9.48
N LEU A 962 6.69 -4.29 9.05
CA LEU A 962 6.70 -3.10 9.91
C LEU A 962 5.75 -3.28 11.09
N VAL A 963 4.51 -3.68 10.83
CA VAL A 963 3.53 -3.87 11.90
C VAL A 963 3.99 -4.98 12.83
N ARG A 964 4.55 -6.10 12.35
CA ARG A 964 5.09 -7.14 13.22
C ARG A 964 6.24 -6.68 14.13
N LEU A 965 7.11 -5.79 13.65
CA LEU A 965 8.27 -5.26 14.40
C LEU A 965 7.88 -4.12 15.35
N SER A 966 6.96 -3.23 14.93
CA SER A 966 6.47 -2.11 15.74
C SER A 966 5.67 -2.55 16.96
N ILE A 967 5.16 -3.79 16.99
CA ILE A 967 4.39 -4.32 18.12
C ILE A 967 5.21 -4.43 19.43
N ARG A 968 6.56 -4.30 19.44
CA ARG A 968 7.37 -4.76 20.61
C ARG A 968 8.63 -3.97 20.98
N GLY A 969 8.62 -2.65 20.86
CA GLY A 969 9.53 -1.78 21.62
C GLY A 969 8.69 -0.67 22.25
N LEU A 970 8.58 -0.56 23.58
CA LEU A 970 9.72 -0.18 24.41
C LEU A 970 9.71 -0.69 25.87
N ASP A 971 8.68 -1.38 26.36
CA ASP A 971 8.57 -1.54 27.83
C ASP A 971 9.08 -2.88 28.41
N ASP A 972 9.16 -3.96 27.63
CA ASP A 972 9.47 -5.30 28.19
C ASP A 972 10.90 -5.82 27.94
N ALA A 973 11.77 -5.05 27.27
CA ALA A 973 13.15 -5.48 26.99
C ALA A 973 14.19 -4.95 28.02
N ILE A 974 13.80 -4.14 29.01
CA ILE A 974 14.72 -3.51 29.98
C ILE A 974 14.31 -3.70 31.47
N CYS A 975 13.27 -4.46 31.78
CA CYS A 975 12.99 -4.88 33.18
C CYS A 975 13.31 -6.36 33.43
#